data_AF-A0A6A5BLA9-F1
#
_entry.id   AF-A0A6A5BLA9-F1
#
_cell.length_a   1.000
_cell.length_b   1.000
_cell.length_c   1.000
_cell.angle_alpha   90.00
_cell.angle_beta   90.00
_cell.angle_gamma   90.00
#
_symmetry.space_group_name_H-M   'P 1'
#
loop_
_entity.id
_entity.type
_entity.pdbx_description
1 polymer ?
#
loop_
_entity_poly.entity_id
_entity_poly.type
_entity_poly.pdbx_seq_one_letter_code
_entity_poly.pdbx_strand_id
1 'polypeptide(L)'
;MQSSTNTAAMIEPGSIILSEIASLIDSFCNPDIPSSKKEGAKRLLIDHVQGGRLSINDGIKLLGEYLNHATDEKIRGSAYAVLHLILENVPDQSMDDDQQTKLVTTLLRFITDRLYDFDCLATLVPCLFVCFNRWFSLISTEQCTHIVLQFFENVNVQSMASTSGVQSATKTRGMCFEWFNLLIDKFPSIVKSVNFLNGFIQSIEGERDPANLMTCFDMVPRIIELFDIHSENTEKILTGISDDLFDVTSCYFPITYTPPPNDTRGITKNDISNKLLKCFACNKYFAPSLFPFLLEKLSSDLIETKLEALEYMCYCIERYGSSVVEEYLTEIWAYIKAEAVKTSSMEVMRKCYEFITRTTRVVVIPNDPSIRQFDVPNIEAIVRTALAELRSKECKLAAQYARMLYACGVASREISVIVFNRVFPELITVLSESENYDKIYGTFIMMTQVLQALAEAFTASHLNSIPQNIIQQIGQAQTLFISMYEEQFNKDDKEMILVIIELISRFAVFRIESTLLKDVYVNRILLKSYGEDNKSFTLLHATSLDEYKDRSIKDISWIYKYAPDIIQKDVIIPLIQVLYECQNRSEIIHRILSVISQIGTVCSTLTPFITEQLFERISFNLTQSNENREIEKTKIFETISGLDLTTIEDSQKMKYIRKMIELAEMEEDVVGNNKYNNHNNNEMMTDEDPVEAEIEDSFGSSQCGTGCGHNHSHDHRGEMSHICLLLNRSLPFEKQQQVLDELLQRNIGVRLSGPSIKKFASVFSALIVSCNPQVNMTSIVEMSGNLLSLSLQNLHPISVTSSLSQAIASLLNKIPIESDEFKYLTSLCNTLVLEPLSQVLNGVATDTDHILSLDRYLEVLSWILKGLVMRGAYLYADAYSNILCSCLVFDFPQQHHSSKLNKKAADCFLTAIGEDENSLHKDNHALVQVLYKQRFFAMNVRKLMDSITTTSHQPHIVGSILLALSNLIHNVPTSVILSEVKNIFPIVLKFLEMRPSLAQDEAQTEELIYAAIKTTLTLLTDAKQEMAVHLSAIVPILLETAKYQRSQNIRVLSLEALHEITIGFPYHEIFPLKKEIIRGLESCLDDKKRRVRRAAVKCRNAYFVMSKN
;
A
#
# COMPACT_ATOMS: atom_id res chain seq x y z
N MET A 1 19.69 23.44 94.10
CA MET A 1 18.98 24.74 94.07
C MET A 1 19.74 25.65 93.12
N GLN A 2 19.05 26.17 92.09
CA GLN A 2 19.16 27.51 91.44
C GLN A 2 20.56 28.14 91.24
N SER A 3 20.92 28.83 90.16
CA SER A 3 20.25 29.27 88.93
C SER A 3 21.25 30.08 88.07
N SER A 4 21.16 29.92 86.74
CA SER A 4 21.28 30.94 85.68
C SER A 4 22.52 31.85 85.54
N THR A 5 23.11 31.87 84.34
CA THR A 5 22.67 32.81 83.28
C THR A 5 23.16 32.41 81.88
N ASN A 6 22.19 32.32 80.98
CA ASN A 6 22.30 32.18 79.53
C ASN A 6 22.92 33.42 78.88
N THR A 7 23.71 33.21 77.83
CA THR A 7 23.69 34.06 76.63
C THR A 7 23.64 33.16 75.40
N ALA A 8 22.46 33.07 74.80
CA ALA A 8 22.24 32.46 73.51
C ALA A 8 22.73 33.41 72.41
N ALA A 9 23.69 32.98 71.61
CA ALA A 9 24.03 33.63 70.35
C ALA A 9 23.01 33.18 69.29
N MET A 10 22.22 34.13 68.78
CA MET A 10 21.41 33.94 67.59
C MET A 10 22.33 33.74 66.38
N ILE A 11 22.29 32.56 65.77
CA ILE A 11 22.89 32.29 64.46
C ILE A 11 21.90 32.81 63.41
N GLU A 12 22.35 33.69 62.52
CA GLU A 12 21.54 34.20 61.43
C GLU A 12 21.11 33.07 60.47
N PRO A 13 19.84 33.02 60.04
CA PRO A 13 19.31 31.92 59.20
C PRO A 13 20.01 31.75 57.84
N GLY A 14 20.77 32.74 57.36
CA GLY A 14 21.52 32.66 56.09
C GLY A 14 22.80 31.80 56.14
N SER A 15 23.44 31.66 57.31
CA SER A 15 24.71 30.91 57.44
C SER A 15 24.51 29.39 57.39
N ILE A 16 23.36 28.91 57.85
CA ILE A 16 23.03 27.48 57.90
C ILE A 16 22.76 26.96 56.47
N ILE A 17 22.06 27.76 55.65
CA ILE A 17 21.70 27.39 54.27
C ILE A 17 22.94 27.28 53.38
N LEU A 18 23.92 28.18 53.51
CA LEU A 18 25.17 28.09 52.73
C LEU A 18 26.01 26.86 53.12
N SER A 19 26.02 26.46 54.40
CA SER A 19 26.72 25.25 54.84
C SER A 19 26.05 23.97 54.33
N GLU A 20 24.71 23.97 54.22
CA GLU A 20 23.94 22.88 53.62
C GLU A 20 24.24 22.75 52.11
N ILE A 21 24.25 23.88 51.39
CA ILE A 21 24.58 23.91 49.96
C ILE A 21 26.03 23.45 49.71
N ALA A 22 26.99 23.87 50.55
CA ALA A 22 28.37 23.41 50.45
C ALA A 22 28.46 21.89 50.59
N SER A 23 27.78 21.29 51.57
CA SER A 23 27.71 19.83 51.76
C SER A 23 27.09 19.11 50.55
N LEU A 24 26.07 19.69 49.91
CA LEU A 24 25.48 19.16 48.68
C LEU A 24 26.48 19.19 47.51
N ILE A 25 27.25 20.27 47.36
CA ILE A 25 28.29 20.41 46.34
C ILE A 25 29.43 19.42 46.58
N ASP A 26 29.90 19.27 47.82
CA ASP A 26 30.95 18.32 48.20
C ASP A 26 30.53 16.88 47.87
N SER A 27 29.28 16.52 48.19
CA SER A 27 28.68 15.23 47.88
C SER A 27 28.60 14.99 46.37
N PHE A 28 28.27 16.02 45.59
CA PHE A 28 28.19 15.91 44.13
C PHE A 28 29.58 15.80 43.49
N CYS A 29 30.57 16.57 43.98
CA CYS A 29 31.93 16.60 43.43
C CYS A 29 32.79 15.40 43.87
N ASN A 30 32.38 14.66 44.90
CA ASN A 30 33.09 13.49 45.38
C ASN A 30 33.01 12.33 44.35
N PRO A 31 34.15 11.86 43.81
CA PRO A 31 34.17 10.78 42.80
C PRO A 31 33.80 9.40 43.37
N ASP A 32 33.89 9.21 44.69
CA ASP A 32 33.60 7.92 45.36
C ASP A 32 32.09 7.66 45.53
N ILE A 33 31.26 8.69 45.30
CA ILE A 33 29.80 8.58 45.43
C ILE A 33 29.20 8.14 44.07
N PRO A 34 28.43 7.03 44.01
CA PRO A 34 27.78 6.59 42.78
C PRO A 34 26.78 7.61 42.23
N SER A 35 26.66 7.71 40.90
CA SER A 35 25.75 8.64 40.21
C SER A 35 24.29 8.53 40.66
N SER A 36 23.81 7.32 40.98
CA SER A 36 22.44 7.10 41.49
C SER A 36 22.15 7.79 42.82
N LYS A 37 23.18 8.03 43.66
CA LYS A 37 23.05 8.75 44.93
C LYS A 37 23.22 10.27 44.77
N LYS A 38 23.79 10.72 43.64
CA LYS A 38 23.95 12.15 43.32
C LYS A 38 22.66 12.79 42.79
N GLU A 39 21.70 12.01 42.29
CA GLU A 39 20.44 12.56 41.73
C GLU A 39 19.57 13.28 42.79
N GLY A 40 19.59 12.81 44.04
CA GLY A 40 18.91 13.49 45.15
C GLY A 40 19.54 14.85 45.48
N ALA A 41 20.88 14.91 45.52
CA ALA A 41 21.63 16.14 45.74
C ALA A 41 21.44 17.13 44.58
N LYS A 42 21.41 16.64 43.33
CA LYS A 42 21.13 17.43 42.13
C LYS A 42 19.78 18.13 42.21
N ARG A 43 18.72 17.42 42.59
CA ARG A 43 17.37 18.00 42.71
C ARG A 43 17.31 19.10 43.76
N LEU A 44 17.90 18.87 44.93
CA LEU A 44 17.96 19.88 45.99
C LEU A 44 18.78 21.11 45.57
N LEU A 45 19.91 20.91 44.90
CA LEU A 45 20.71 22.00 44.35
C LEU A 45 19.91 22.85 43.35
N ILE A 46 19.16 22.22 42.44
CA ILE A 46 18.26 22.92 41.50
C ILE A 46 17.20 23.74 42.29
N ASP A 47 16.58 23.16 43.31
CA ASP A 47 15.59 23.86 44.15
C ASP A 47 16.19 25.07 44.90
N HIS A 48 17.47 25.01 45.31
CA HIS A 48 18.16 26.16 45.90
C HIS A 48 18.47 27.25 44.88
N VAL A 49 18.86 26.87 43.66
CA VAL A 49 19.15 27.81 42.56
C VAL A 49 17.87 28.51 42.10
N GLN A 50 16.83 27.75 41.76
CA GLN A 50 15.54 28.31 41.30
C GLN A 50 14.86 29.16 42.39
N GLY A 51 15.03 28.77 43.66
CA GLY A 51 14.55 29.54 44.81
C GLY A 51 15.37 30.80 45.13
N GLY A 52 16.41 31.13 44.34
CA GLY A 52 17.27 32.30 44.56
C GLY A 52 18.17 32.23 45.79
N ARG A 53 18.28 31.05 46.43
CA ARG A 53 19.11 30.81 47.62
C ARG A 53 20.57 30.55 47.30
N LEU A 54 20.88 30.15 46.07
CA LEU A 54 22.24 30.02 45.55
C LEU A 54 22.43 30.95 44.35
N SER A 55 23.27 31.97 44.51
CA SER A 55 23.65 32.87 43.40
C SER A 55 24.77 32.25 42.56
N ILE A 56 24.95 32.73 41.32
CA ILE A 56 26.06 32.31 40.45
C ILE A 56 27.41 32.57 41.14
N ASN A 57 27.59 33.76 41.71
CA ASN A 57 28.85 34.16 42.35
C ASN A 57 29.18 33.32 43.57
N ASP A 58 28.17 32.98 44.39
CA ASP A 58 28.38 32.13 45.57
C ASP A 58 28.61 30.68 45.16
N GLY A 59 27.93 30.20 44.13
CA GLY A 59 28.18 28.90 43.52
C GLY A 59 29.61 28.75 43.00
N ILE A 60 30.11 29.73 42.25
CA ILE A 60 31.50 29.73 41.74
C ILE A 60 32.51 29.74 42.90
N LYS A 61 32.27 30.52 43.96
CA LYS A 61 33.14 30.54 45.15
C LYS A 61 33.20 29.18 45.83
N LEU A 62 32.05 28.54 46.03
CA LEU A 62 31.96 27.20 46.64
C LEU A 62 32.62 26.13 45.76
N LEU A 63 32.52 26.26 44.44
CA LEU A 63 33.17 25.35 43.49
C LEU A 63 34.68 25.62 43.30
N GLY A 64 35.24 26.69 43.88
CA GLY A 64 36.56 27.20 43.55
C GLY A 64 37.71 26.19 43.70
N GLU A 65 37.73 25.41 44.78
CA GLU A 65 38.77 24.39 45.01
C GLU A 65 38.59 23.17 44.07
N TYR A 66 37.35 22.84 43.72
CA TYR A 66 37.01 21.74 42.83
C TYR A 66 37.29 22.06 41.35
N LEU A 67 36.98 23.28 40.90
CA LEU A 67 37.22 23.76 39.54
C LEU A 67 38.72 23.89 39.23
N ASN A 68 39.55 24.14 40.25
CA ASN A 68 41.00 24.29 40.11
C ASN A 68 41.78 23.06 40.60
N HIS A 69 41.11 21.91 40.76
CA HIS A 69 41.74 20.70 41.28
C HIS A 69 42.87 20.22 40.36
N ALA A 70 44.10 20.20 40.89
CA ALA A 70 45.33 20.18 40.10
C ALA A 70 45.52 18.93 39.21
N THR A 71 44.95 17.78 39.58
CA THR A 71 45.31 16.49 38.93
C THR A 71 44.15 15.54 38.66
N ASP A 72 42.93 15.81 39.12
CA ASP A 72 41.81 14.85 39.00
C ASP A 72 40.72 15.41 38.08
N GLU A 73 40.63 14.85 36.86
CA GLU A 73 39.63 15.25 35.88
C GLU A 73 38.19 14.90 36.27
N LYS A 74 37.96 13.91 37.14
CA LYS A 74 36.60 13.54 37.57
C LYS A 74 36.04 14.54 38.56
N ILE A 75 36.91 15.07 39.43
CA ILE A 75 36.55 16.15 40.36
C ILE A 75 36.25 17.42 39.57
N ARG A 76 37.14 17.81 38.64
CA ARG A 76 36.91 18.99 37.78
C ARG A 76 35.66 18.83 36.93
N GLY A 77 35.47 17.68 36.29
CA GLY A 77 34.29 17.38 35.48
C GLY A 77 32.98 17.44 36.28
N SER A 78 32.98 16.91 37.51
CA SER A 78 31.83 17.01 38.41
C SER A 78 31.55 18.47 38.80
N ALA A 79 32.60 19.27 39.04
CA ALA A 79 32.47 20.69 39.34
C ALA A 79 31.88 21.48 38.16
N TYR A 80 32.31 21.20 36.93
CA TYR A 80 31.71 21.78 35.73
C TYR A 80 30.25 21.35 35.55
N ALA A 81 29.90 20.10 35.87
CA ALA A 81 28.50 19.66 35.83
C ALA A 81 27.62 20.40 36.86
N VAL A 82 28.12 20.68 38.07
CA VAL A 82 27.42 21.52 39.04
C VAL A 82 27.31 22.96 38.55
N LEU A 83 28.38 23.51 37.97
CA LEU A 83 28.37 24.84 37.38
C LEU A 83 27.30 24.94 36.27
N HIS A 84 27.23 23.96 35.36
CA HIS A 84 26.18 23.87 34.35
C HIS A 84 24.78 23.88 34.97
N LEU A 85 24.54 23.05 36.00
CA LEU A 85 23.24 23.00 36.69
C LEU A 85 22.84 24.36 37.27
N ILE A 86 23.79 25.08 37.85
CA ILE A 86 23.56 26.45 38.35
C ILE A 86 23.19 27.37 37.18
N LEU A 87 24.02 27.43 36.13
CA LEU A 87 23.80 28.33 34.99
C LEU A 87 22.46 28.08 34.28
N GLU A 88 22.05 26.81 34.13
CA GLU A 88 20.82 26.40 33.47
C GLU A 88 19.56 26.78 34.28
N ASN A 89 19.64 26.74 35.62
CA ASN A 89 18.46 26.85 36.49
C ASN A 89 18.33 28.17 37.25
N VAL A 90 19.30 29.09 37.12
CA VAL A 90 19.21 30.43 37.73
C VAL A 90 17.95 31.13 37.18
N PRO A 91 17.11 31.78 38.01
CA PRO A 91 15.98 32.56 37.50
C PRO A 91 16.46 33.80 36.74
N ASP A 92 15.69 34.30 35.76
CA ASP A 92 16.02 35.58 35.11
C ASP A 92 15.93 36.70 36.15
N GLN A 93 17.09 37.15 36.64
CA GLN A 93 17.19 38.18 37.66
C GLN A 93 17.08 39.57 37.01
N SER A 94 16.45 40.51 37.72
CA SER A 94 16.47 41.95 37.41
C SER A 94 17.80 42.58 37.83
N MET A 95 18.91 42.04 37.30
CA MET A 95 20.22 42.67 37.42
C MET A 95 20.33 43.85 36.45
N ASP A 96 21.15 44.84 36.79
CA ASP A 96 21.53 45.91 35.85
C ASP A 96 22.36 45.33 34.69
N ASP A 97 22.08 45.77 33.46
CA ASP A 97 22.67 45.19 32.24
C ASP A 97 24.21 45.23 32.25
N ASP A 98 24.82 46.25 32.85
CA ASP A 98 26.29 46.37 32.98
C ASP A 98 26.89 45.31 33.92
N GLN A 99 26.20 45.02 35.03
CA GLN A 99 26.64 44.00 35.98
C GLN A 99 26.50 42.60 35.40
N GLN A 100 25.40 42.35 34.70
CA GLN A 100 25.16 41.09 34.02
C GLN A 100 26.17 40.85 32.90
N THR A 101 26.48 41.88 32.10
CA THR A 101 27.51 41.81 31.04
C THR A 101 28.89 41.46 31.60
N LYS A 102 29.30 42.08 32.72
CA LYS A 102 30.58 41.77 33.39
C LYS A 102 30.64 40.35 33.92
N LEU A 103 29.53 39.86 34.50
CA LEU A 103 29.42 38.47 34.96
C LEU A 103 29.56 37.49 33.79
N VAL A 104 28.80 37.69 32.71
CA VAL A 104 28.86 36.86 31.50
C VAL A 104 30.26 36.88 30.89
N THR A 105 30.90 38.05 30.82
CA THR A 105 32.28 38.19 30.32
C THR A 105 33.27 37.39 31.15
N THR A 106 33.16 37.45 32.47
CA THR A 106 34.05 36.73 33.38
C THR A 106 33.86 35.22 33.29
N LEU A 107 32.60 34.77 33.24
CA LEU A 107 32.22 33.37 33.06
C LEU A 107 32.77 32.80 31.75
N LEU A 108 32.52 33.50 30.63
CA LEU A 108 32.97 33.06 29.32
C LEU A 108 34.48 33.04 29.22
N ARG A 109 35.20 34.02 29.79
CA ARG A 109 36.66 33.97 29.87
C ARG A 109 37.13 32.73 30.64
N PHE A 110 36.56 32.47 31.82
CA PHE A 110 36.89 31.28 32.60
C PHE A 110 36.66 29.98 31.83
N ILE A 111 35.50 29.83 31.18
CA ILE A 111 35.18 28.63 30.39
C ILE A 111 36.15 28.50 29.20
N THR A 112 36.45 29.59 28.51
CA THR A 112 37.34 29.62 27.35
C THR A 112 38.77 29.23 27.72
N ASP A 113 39.29 29.79 28.81
CA ASP A 113 40.62 29.47 29.35
C ASP A 113 40.74 28.00 29.75
N ARG A 114 39.63 27.26 29.88
CA ARG A 114 39.60 25.83 30.25
C ARG A 114 39.29 24.89 29.08
N LEU A 115 39.15 25.40 27.85
CA LEU A 115 38.88 24.54 26.68
C LEU A 115 40.01 23.55 26.37
N TYR A 116 41.22 23.79 26.89
CA TYR A 116 42.34 22.83 26.81
C TYR A 116 42.15 21.59 27.71
N ASP A 117 41.23 21.63 28.69
CA ASP A 117 40.95 20.52 29.62
C ASP A 117 40.08 19.46 28.94
N PHE A 118 40.70 18.78 27.97
CA PHE A 118 40.06 17.89 27.01
C PHE A 118 39.18 16.81 27.67
N ASP A 119 39.63 16.28 28.80
CA ASP A 119 38.95 15.19 29.52
C ASP A 119 37.65 15.64 30.22
N CYS A 120 37.47 16.95 30.37
CA CYS A 120 36.32 17.58 31.00
C CYS A 120 35.32 18.19 30.01
N LEU A 121 35.57 18.10 28.70
CA LEU A 121 34.74 18.75 27.67
C LEU A 121 33.27 18.29 27.70
N ALA A 122 33.00 17.03 28.07
CA ALA A 122 31.64 16.51 28.23
C ALA A 122 30.78 17.31 29.22
N THR A 123 31.41 17.96 30.19
CA THR A 123 30.76 18.79 31.22
C THR A 123 31.03 20.29 31.06
N LEU A 124 32.09 20.67 30.37
CA LEU A 124 32.45 22.06 30.11
C LEU A 124 31.69 22.67 28.92
N VAL A 125 31.52 21.92 27.82
CA VAL A 125 30.78 22.40 26.62
C VAL A 125 29.32 22.75 26.94
N PRO A 126 28.58 21.99 27.77
CA PRO A 126 27.25 22.41 28.23
C PRO A 126 27.24 23.79 28.93
N CYS A 127 28.27 24.11 29.73
CA CYS A 127 28.38 25.43 30.35
C CYS A 127 28.51 26.53 29.28
N LEU A 128 29.35 26.30 28.27
CA LEU A 128 29.53 27.21 27.13
C LEU A 128 28.20 27.39 26.37
N PHE A 129 27.50 26.29 26.08
CA PHE A 129 26.22 26.31 25.39
C PHE A 129 25.17 27.14 26.13
N VAL A 130 24.97 26.89 27.43
CA VAL A 130 23.98 27.62 28.24
C VAL A 130 24.29 29.11 28.30
N CYS A 131 25.57 29.48 28.49
CA CYS A 131 25.99 30.89 28.48
C CYS A 131 25.62 31.59 27.16
N PHE A 132 25.90 30.94 26.03
CA PHE A 132 25.54 31.48 24.71
C PHE A 132 24.04 31.51 24.51
N ASN A 133 23.30 30.45 24.86
CA ASN A 133 21.88 30.33 24.57
C ASN A 133 21.07 31.39 25.34
N ARG A 134 21.44 31.60 26.61
CA ARG A 134 20.71 32.50 27.51
C ARG A 134 21.09 33.96 27.34
N TRP A 135 22.38 34.25 27.15
CA TRP A 135 22.91 35.62 27.20
C TRP A 135 23.49 36.09 25.87
N PHE A 136 23.07 35.52 24.73
CA PHE A 136 23.60 35.87 23.41
C PHE A 136 23.60 37.39 23.13
N SER A 137 22.61 38.13 23.61
CA SER A 137 22.48 39.58 23.41
C SER A 137 23.54 40.40 24.15
N LEU A 138 24.18 39.84 25.16
CA LEU A 138 25.23 40.48 25.97
C LEU A 138 26.64 40.15 25.49
N ILE A 139 26.78 39.23 24.53
CA ILE A 139 28.08 38.77 24.03
C ILE A 139 28.46 39.63 22.82
N SER A 140 29.58 40.35 22.93
CA SER A 140 30.10 41.14 21.81
C SER A 140 30.66 40.26 20.69
N THR A 141 30.67 40.78 19.46
CA THR A 141 31.23 40.06 18.29
C THR A 141 32.71 39.75 18.47
N GLU A 142 33.49 40.65 19.06
CA GLU A 142 34.92 40.43 19.34
C GLU A 142 35.12 39.28 20.34
N GLN A 143 34.37 39.31 21.44
CA GLN A 143 34.42 38.26 22.44
C GLN A 143 34.02 36.90 21.87
N CYS A 144 32.90 36.83 21.14
CA CYS A 144 32.46 35.58 20.51
C CYS A 144 33.51 35.07 19.51
N THR A 145 34.11 35.96 18.70
CA THR A 145 35.18 35.60 17.76
C THR A 145 36.38 34.98 18.49
N HIS A 146 36.83 35.59 19.58
CA HIS A 146 37.93 35.05 20.38
C HIS A 146 37.61 33.65 20.93
N ILE A 147 36.41 33.47 21.48
CA ILE A 147 35.97 32.18 22.05
C ILE A 147 35.93 31.09 20.98
N VAL A 148 35.38 31.40 19.81
CA VAL A 148 35.32 30.48 18.66
C VAL A 148 36.72 30.05 18.21
N LEU A 149 37.64 31.00 18.08
CA LEU A 149 39.03 30.68 17.70
C LEU A 149 39.72 29.80 18.75
N GLN A 150 39.55 30.13 20.03
CA GLN A 150 40.08 29.31 21.12
C GLN A 150 39.45 27.91 21.17
N PHE A 151 38.17 27.78 20.82
CA PHE A 151 37.53 26.47 20.69
C PHE A 151 38.20 25.64 19.58
N PHE A 152 38.32 26.16 18.37
CA PHE A 152 38.94 25.41 17.26
C PHE A 152 40.43 25.11 17.48
N GLU A 153 41.16 25.97 18.21
CA GLU A 153 42.57 25.74 18.53
C GLU A 153 42.77 24.61 19.56
N ASN A 154 41.89 24.53 20.57
CA ASN A 154 42.09 23.63 21.72
C ASN A 154 41.21 22.37 21.68
N VAL A 155 40.13 22.36 20.90
CA VAL A 155 39.14 21.28 20.87
C VAL A 155 39.17 20.55 19.53
N ASN A 156 39.67 19.30 19.54
CA ASN A 156 39.54 18.39 18.40
C ASN A 156 38.33 17.46 18.61
N VAL A 157 37.22 17.77 17.91
CA VAL A 157 35.92 17.10 18.06
C VAL A 157 36.00 15.60 17.76
N GLN A 158 36.78 15.18 16.75
CA GLN A 158 36.93 13.78 16.36
C GLN A 158 37.69 12.95 17.39
N SER A 159 38.69 13.55 18.02
CA SER A 159 39.56 12.87 18.98
C SER A 159 38.89 12.57 20.32
N MET A 160 37.66 13.06 20.56
CA MET A 160 36.91 12.89 21.82
C MET A 160 36.57 11.43 22.17
N ALA A 161 36.88 10.47 21.30
CA ALA A 161 36.68 9.04 21.52
C ALA A 161 37.57 8.43 22.62
N SER A 162 38.64 9.10 23.07
CA SER A 162 39.69 8.50 23.90
C SER A 162 39.47 8.50 25.41
N THR A 163 38.61 9.35 25.99
CA THR A 163 38.66 9.58 27.46
C THR A 163 37.45 9.13 28.29
N SER A 164 36.32 8.77 27.66
CA SER A 164 35.19 8.15 28.36
C SER A 164 34.38 7.32 27.36
N GLY A 165 33.86 6.16 27.79
CA GLY A 165 33.33 5.12 26.89
C GLY A 165 32.46 5.64 25.73
N VAL A 166 32.50 4.93 24.58
CA VAL A 166 31.99 5.34 23.25
C VAL A 166 30.69 6.17 23.25
N GLN A 167 29.70 5.82 24.08
CA GLN A 167 28.41 6.53 24.15
C GLN A 167 28.52 7.97 24.72
N SER A 168 29.44 8.23 25.65
CA SER A 168 29.69 9.54 26.25
C SER A 168 30.35 10.50 25.26
N ALA A 169 31.34 9.99 24.51
CA ALA A 169 32.03 10.72 23.46
C ALA A 169 31.06 11.17 22.35
N THR A 170 30.18 10.28 21.87
CA THR A 170 29.20 10.61 20.83
C THR A 170 28.25 11.74 21.26
N LYS A 171 27.76 11.70 22.51
CA LYS A 171 26.91 12.76 23.06
C LYS A 171 27.64 14.10 23.16
N THR A 172 28.92 14.08 23.55
CA THR A 172 29.74 15.29 23.67
C THR A 172 29.97 15.94 22.31
N ARG A 173 30.28 15.15 21.26
CA ARG A 173 30.36 15.67 19.88
C ARG A 173 29.02 16.27 19.44
N GLY A 174 27.91 15.60 19.73
CA GLY A 174 26.56 16.12 19.48
C GLY A 174 26.33 17.49 20.12
N MET A 175 26.75 17.70 21.37
CA MET A 175 26.67 19.01 22.04
C MET A 175 27.54 20.09 21.39
N CYS A 176 28.70 19.73 20.83
CA CYS A 176 29.51 20.68 20.06
C CYS A 176 28.76 21.14 18.80
N PHE A 177 28.10 20.21 18.10
CA PHE A 177 27.29 20.54 16.92
C PHE A 177 26.05 21.38 17.27
N GLU A 178 25.39 21.12 18.41
CA GLU A 178 24.32 21.98 18.90
C GLU A 178 24.81 23.40 19.22
N TRP A 179 26.03 23.54 19.75
CA TRP A 179 26.63 24.85 19.95
C TRP A 179 26.92 25.55 18.61
N PHE A 180 27.41 24.84 17.60
CA PHE A 180 27.54 25.41 16.26
C PHE A 180 26.20 25.84 15.65
N ASN A 181 25.13 25.04 15.82
CA ASN A 181 23.77 25.42 15.43
C ASN A 181 23.33 26.74 16.07
N LEU A 182 23.60 26.90 17.37
CA LEU A 182 23.30 28.13 18.09
C LEU A 182 24.09 29.32 17.53
N LEU A 183 25.36 29.12 17.16
CA LEU A 183 26.18 30.16 16.51
C LEU A 183 25.63 30.55 15.14
N ILE A 184 25.16 29.60 14.34
CA ILE A 184 24.48 29.85 13.06
C ILE A 184 23.26 30.75 13.27
N ASP A 185 22.46 30.48 14.30
CA ASP A 185 21.22 31.22 14.56
C ASP A 185 21.41 32.60 15.20
N LYS A 186 22.44 32.76 16.05
CA LYS A 186 22.61 33.97 16.87
C LYS A 186 23.79 34.85 16.45
N PHE A 187 24.79 34.30 15.78
CA PHE A 187 26.04 34.98 15.43
C PHE A 187 26.45 34.78 13.95
N PRO A 188 25.56 35.06 12.97
CA PRO A 188 25.81 34.77 11.56
C PRO A 188 27.01 35.53 10.97
N SER A 189 27.37 36.70 11.50
CA SER A 189 28.55 37.46 11.05
C SER A 189 29.86 36.73 11.33
N ILE A 190 29.92 35.97 12.43
CA ILE A 190 31.11 35.20 12.83
C ILE A 190 31.17 33.90 12.03
N VAL A 191 30.03 33.26 11.83
CA VAL A 191 29.90 32.03 11.02
C VAL A 191 30.33 32.27 9.57
N LYS A 192 30.10 33.46 9.02
CA LYS A 192 30.57 33.83 7.66
C LYS A 192 32.08 34.03 7.54
N SER A 193 32.84 33.99 8.64
CA SER A 193 34.29 34.19 8.60
C SER A 193 35.03 32.94 8.13
N VAL A 194 36.11 33.13 7.36
CA VAL A 194 36.94 32.02 6.87
C VAL A 194 37.50 31.16 8.01
N ASN A 195 37.87 31.80 9.13
CA ASN A 195 38.39 31.08 10.29
C ASN A 195 37.34 30.15 10.91
N PHE A 196 36.08 30.59 11.00
CA PHE A 196 35.00 29.72 11.47
C PHE A 196 34.76 28.57 10.50
N LEU A 197 34.68 28.85 9.20
CA LEU A 197 34.41 27.84 8.17
C LEU A 197 35.46 26.73 8.18
N ASN A 198 36.75 27.10 8.25
CA ASN A 198 37.83 26.11 8.30
C ASN A 198 37.77 25.26 9.57
N GLY A 199 37.55 25.87 10.74
CA GLY A 199 37.40 25.13 12.00
C GLY A 199 36.16 24.24 12.01
N PHE A 200 35.06 24.69 11.40
CA PHE A 200 33.83 23.93 11.26
C PHE A 200 34.03 22.71 10.34
N ILE A 201 34.63 22.88 9.16
CA ILE A 201 34.96 21.78 8.23
C ILE A 201 35.81 20.73 8.95
N GLN A 202 36.87 21.18 9.64
CA GLN A 202 37.72 20.32 10.45
C GLN A 202 36.97 19.64 11.59
N SER A 203 35.87 20.18 12.10
CA SER A 203 35.11 19.61 13.22
C SER A 203 34.07 18.56 12.81
N ILE A 204 33.59 18.60 11.56
CA ILE A 204 32.59 17.64 11.04
C ILE A 204 33.22 16.46 10.30
N GLU A 205 34.52 16.53 9.97
CA GLU A 205 35.25 15.48 9.27
C GLU A 205 35.16 14.14 10.01
N GLY A 206 34.79 13.06 9.31
CA GLY A 206 34.85 11.69 9.84
C GLY A 206 33.85 11.32 10.95
N GLU A 207 32.76 12.06 11.14
CA GLU A 207 31.66 11.67 12.05
C GLU A 207 30.96 10.37 11.59
N ARG A 208 30.69 9.47 12.53
CA ARG A 208 30.15 8.12 12.25
C ARG A 208 28.80 7.84 12.90
N ASP A 209 28.42 8.61 13.92
CA ASP A 209 27.10 8.44 14.53
C ASP A 209 26.01 9.01 13.61
N PRO A 210 24.97 8.23 13.27
CA PRO A 210 23.90 8.68 12.37
C PRO A 210 23.17 9.94 12.83
N ALA A 211 22.95 10.13 14.15
CA ALA A 211 22.23 11.31 14.64
C ALA A 211 23.11 12.56 14.52
N ASN A 212 24.38 12.46 14.90
CA ASN A 212 25.32 13.56 14.74
C ASN A 212 25.56 13.90 13.25
N LEU A 213 25.67 12.89 12.40
CA LEU A 213 25.86 13.08 10.96
C LEU A 213 24.65 13.81 10.34
N MET A 214 23.44 13.47 10.78
CA MET A 214 22.22 14.18 10.40
C MET A 214 22.26 15.66 10.81
N THR A 215 22.81 15.99 11.97
CA THR A 215 23.00 17.39 12.41
C THR A 215 24.07 18.09 11.57
N CYS A 216 25.20 17.42 11.29
CA CYS A 216 26.28 17.97 10.44
C CYS A 216 25.76 18.34 9.04
N PHE A 217 25.04 17.42 8.40
CA PHE A 217 24.48 17.66 7.06
C PHE A 217 23.37 18.70 7.03
N ASP A 218 22.67 18.96 8.14
CA ASP A 218 21.72 20.08 8.20
C ASP A 218 22.42 21.44 8.32
N MET A 219 23.56 21.49 9.02
CA MET A 219 24.31 22.73 9.22
C MET A 219 24.95 23.23 7.94
N VAL A 220 25.46 22.34 7.09
CA VAL A 220 26.18 22.73 5.86
C VAL A 220 25.33 23.64 4.96
N PRO A 221 24.11 23.26 4.51
CA PRO A 221 23.26 24.16 3.73
C PRO A 221 22.90 25.46 4.47
N ARG A 222 22.59 25.38 5.76
CA ARG A 222 22.23 26.56 6.57
C ARG A 222 23.36 27.59 6.62
N ILE A 223 24.61 27.15 6.73
CA ILE A 223 25.78 28.04 6.72
C ILE A 223 25.91 28.72 5.35
N ILE A 224 25.77 27.96 4.26
CA ILE A 224 25.88 28.51 2.89
C ILE A 224 24.76 29.51 2.62
N GLU A 225 23.54 29.26 3.09
CA GLU A 225 22.39 30.16 2.98
C GLU A 225 22.57 31.51 3.70
N LEU A 226 23.52 31.62 4.64
CA LEU A 226 23.83 32.91 5.26
C LEU A 226 24.47 33.88 4.26
N PHE A 227 25.17 33.39 3.24
CA PHE A 227 25.94 34.23 2.32
C PHE A 227 25.06 34.90 1.25
N ASP A 228 25.33 36.18 0.95
CA ASP A 228 24.72 36.86 -0.19
C ASP A 228 25.48 36.48 -1.46
N ILE A 229 24.82 35.71 -2.33
CA ILE A 229 25.38 35.12 -3.55
C ILE A 229 25.79 36.21 -4.56
N HIS A 230 25.31 37.44 -4.42
CA HIS A 230 25.62 38.55 -5.34
C HIS A 230 26.86 39.39 -4.95
N SER A 231 27.56 39.05 -3.86
CA SER A 231 28.77 39.75 -3.43
C SER A 231 30.05 39.06 -3.95
N GLU A 232 30.95 39.83 -4.57
CA GLU A 232 32.28 39.32 -4.99
C GLU A 232 33.08 38.69 -3.84
N ASN A 233 32.94 39.22 -2.62
CA ASN A 233 33.60 38.67 -1.44
C ASN A 233 33.02 37.30 -1.04
N THR A 234 31.71 37.11 -1.19
CA THR A 234 31.07 35.81 -0.98
C THR A 234 31.59 34.77 -1.94
N GLU A 235 31.64 35.10 -3.24
CA GLU A 235 32.13 34.17 -4.27
C GLU A 235 33.54 33.69 -3.98
N LYS A 236 34.44 34.62 -3.61
CA LYS A 236 35.81 34.28 -3.24
C LYS A 236 35.89 33.35 -2.03
N ILE A 237 35.10 33.61 -0.98
CA ILE A 237 35.08 32.78 0.23
C ILE A 237 34.53 31.39 -0.08
N LEU A 238 33.35 31.31 -0.72
CA LEU A 238 32.70 30.04 -0.99
C LEU A 238 33.52 29.17 -1.95
N THR A 239 34.10 29.77 -3.01
CA THR A 239 35.02 29.04 -3.90
C THR A 239 36.24 28.53 -3.13
N GLY A 240 36.81 29.36 -2.25
CA GLY A 240 38.01 29.02 -1.48
C GLY A 240 37.84 27.87 -0.48
N ILE A 241 36.62 27.61 -0.01
CA ILE A 241 36.33 26.47 0.89
C ILE A 241 35.69 25.27 0.19
N SER A 242 35.42 25.37 -1.12
CA SER A 242 34.54 24.41 -1.80
C SER A 242 35.13 23.00 -1.85
N ASP A 243 36.42 22.87 -2.16
CA ASP A 243 37.07 21.57 -2.23
C ASP A 243 37.12 20.88 -0.86
N ASP A 244 37.58 21.59 0.18
CA ASP A 244 37.65 21.04 1.53
C ASP A 244 36.26 20.64 2.06
N LEU A 245 35.23 21.46 1.84
CA LEU A 245 33.87 21.16 2.28
C LEU A 245 33.23 20.01 1.46
N PHE A 246 33.56 19.91 0.17
CA PHE A 246 33.12 18.80 -0.66
C PHE A 246 33.82 17.49 -0.27
N ASP A 247 35.11 17.50 0.03
CA ASP A 247 35.86 16.32 0.44
C ASP A 247 35.31 15.72 1.74
N VAL A 248 35.04 16.55 2.75
CA VAL A 248 34.50 16.06 4.03
C VAL A 248 33.06 15.57 3.95
N THR A 249 32.29 15.96 2.92
CA THR A 249 30.91 15.49 2.73
C THR A 249 30.82 14.33 1.74
N SER A 250 31.65 14.30 0.70
CA SER A 250 31.58 13.31 -0.37
C SER A 250 32.03 11.91 0.05
N CYS A 251 32.86 11.81 1.09
CA CYS A 251 33.32 10.52 1.63
C CYS A 251 32.20 9.61 2.15
N TYR A 252 31.00 10.16 2.38
CA TYR A 252 29.83 9.39 2.82
C TYR A 252 29.03 8.78 1.67
N PHE A 253 29.35 9.09 0.41
CA PHE A 253 28.63 8.57 -0.75
C PHE A 253 29.28 7.28 -1.31
N PRO A 254 28.51 6.21 -1.59
CA PRO A 254 27.08 6.03 -1.32
C PRO A 254 26.82 5.65 0.14
N ILE A 255 25.63 5.98 0.68
CA ILE A 255 25.29 5.66 2.06
C ILE A 255 24.98 4.16 2.21
N THR A 256 25.75 3.45 3.02
CA THR A 256 25.57 2.01 3.31
C THR A 256 25.02 1.71 4.71
N TYR A 257 24.24 2.64 5.28
CA TYR A 257 23.75 2.54 6.66
C TYR A 257 22.62 1.50 6.82
N THR A 258 22.77 0.63 7.81
CA THR A 258 21.71 -0.29 8.27
C THR A 258 21.47 -0.04 9.76
N PRO A 259 20.23 0.32 10.17
CA PRO A 259 19.96 0.63 11.57
C PRO A 259 20.12 -0.62 12.45
N PRO A 260 20.69 -0.49 13.66
CA PRO A 260 20.73 -1.58 14.63
C PRO A 260 19.32 -2.07 15.01
N PRO A 261 19.14 -3.36 15.33
CA PRO A 261 17.82 -3.97 15.57
C PRO A 261 17.01 -3.40 16.75
N ASN A 262 17.62 -2.56 17.61
CA ASN A 262 16.99 -1.91 18.76
C ASN A 262 17.14 -0.37 18.73
N ASP A 263 17.33 0.24 17.56
CA ASP A 263 17.47 1.69 17.47
C ASP A 263 16.13 2.42 17.66
N THR A 264 15.99 3.15 18.76
CA THR A 264 14.78 3.95 19.08
C THR A 264 14.72 5.28 18.34
N ARG A 265 15.76 5.66 17.61
CA ARG A 265 15.86 6.96 16.92
C ARG A 265 15.10 7.01 15.59
N GLY A 266 14.82 5.85 14.97
CA GLY A 266 14.07 5.75 13.72
C GLY A 266 14.77 6.33 12.47
N ILE A 267 16.07 6.62 12.53
CA ILE A 267 16.84 7.16 11.39
C ILE A 267 17.03 6.06 10.34
N THR A 268 16.72 6.36 9.08
CA THR A 268 16.87 5.44 7.95
C THR A 268 18.04 5.82 7.03
N LYS A 269 18.49 4.88 6.18
CA LYS A 269 19.47 5.14 5.10
C LYS A 269 19.03 6.34 4.22
N ASN A 270 17.76 6.39 3.87
CA ASN A 270 17.21 7.42 2.99
C ASN A 270 17.22 8.80 3.66
N ASP A 271 17.01 8.89 4.97
CA ASP A 271 17.07 10.17 5.68
C ASP A 271 18.46 10.80 5.59
N ILE A 272 19.50 9.99 5.79
CA ILE A 272 20.90 10.43 5.71
C ILE A 272 21.26 10.81 4.27
N SER A 273 20.90 9.97 3.30
CA SER A 273 21.12 10.25 1.88
C SER A 273 20.43 11.56 1.44
N ASN A 274 19.18 11.80 1.87
CA ASN A 274 18.46 13.03 1.56
C ASN A 274 19.12 14.29 2.15
N LYS A 275 19.78 14.20 3.32
CA LYS A 275 20.52 15.33 3.88
C LYS A 275 21.87 15.54 3.20
N LEU A 276 22.59 14.47 2.85
CA LEU A 276 23.81 14.56 2.06
C LEU A 276 23.54 15.18 0.69
N LEU A 277 22.44 14.79 0.04
CA LEU A 277 21.95 15.39 -1.21
C LEU A 277 21.81 16.91 -1.11
N LYS A 278 21.26 17.42 0.00
CA LYS A 278 21.14 18.86 0.25
C LYS A 278 22.50 19.53 0.44
N CYS A 279 23.47 18.85 1.08
CA CYS A 279 24.84 19.36 1.18
C CYS A 279 25.46 19.54 -0.20
N PHE A 280 25.33 18.56 -1.08
CA PHE A 280 25.89 18.66 -2.44
C PHE A 280 25.25 19.80 -3.23
N ALA A 281 23.94 20.01 -3.09
CA ALA A 281 23.22 21.01 -3.88
C ALA A 281 23.27 22.45 -3.31
N CYS A 282 23.74 22.66 -2.08
CA CYS A 282 23.66 23.98 -1.44
C CYS A 282 24.65 25.01 -2.00
N ASN A 283 25.74 24.57 -2.63
CA ASN A 283 26.79 25.46 -3.14
C ASN A 283 27.14 25.14 -4.60
N LYS A 284 26.84 26.06 -5.53
CA LYS A 284 27.13 25.90 -6.97
C LYS A 284 28.62 25.74 -7.29
N TYR A 285 29.51 26.26 -6.41
CA TYR A 285 30.96 26.15 -6.60
C TYR A 285 31.50 24.74 -6.34
N PHE A 286 30.65 23.79 -5.90
CA PHE A 286 31.01 22.37 -5.87
C PHE A 286 31.02 21.72 -7.26
N ALA A 287 30.40 22.34 -8.28
CA ALA A 287 30.29 21.76 -9.62
C ALA A 287 31.59 21.17 -10.20
N PRO A 288 32.78 21.82 -10.09
CA PRO A 288 34.04 21.29 -10.60
C PRO A 288 34.45 19.94 -10.00
N SER A 289 34.12 19.70 -8.73
CA SER A 289 34.50 18.48 -8.00
C SER A 289 33.35 17.47 -7.96
N LEU A 290 32.11 17.96 -7.85
CA LEU A 290 30.88 17.17 -7.78
C LEU A 290 30.60 16.40 -9.08
N PHE A 291 30.59 17.08 -10.24
CA PHE A 291 30.15 16.42 -11.47
C PHE A 291 31.12 15.29 -11.88
N PRO A 292 32.45 15.49 -11.89
CA PRO A 292 33.38 14.38 -12.14
C PRO A 292 33.20 13.24 -11.15
N PHE A 293 33.01 13.53 -9.86
CA PHE A 293 32.74 12.52 -8.84
C PHE A 293 31.48 11.71 -9.14
N LEU A 294 30.34 12.36 -9.39
CA LEU A 294 29.08 11.65 -9.65
C LEU A 294 29.10 10.87 -10.97
N LEU A 295 29.82 11.35 -11.99
CA LEU A 295 30.02 10.62 -13.26
C LEU A 295 30.91 9.38 -13.08
N GLU A 296 31.92 9.44 -12.22
CA GLU A 296 32.68 8.26 -11.80
C GLU A 296 31.76 7.25 -11.10
N LYS A 297 30.90 7.71 -10.19
CA LYS A 297 29.93 6.83 -9.49
C LYS A 297 28.87 6.24 -10.41
N LEU A 298 28.44 6.98 -11.44
CA LEU A 298 27.56 6.47 -12.50
C LEU A 298 28.22 5.34 -13.31
N SER A 299 29.55 5.32 -13.37
CA SER A 299 30.33 4.28 -14.06
C SER A 299 30.52 3.00 -13.24
N SER A 300 30.07 2.97 -11.98
CA SER A 300 30.08 1.77 -11.10
C SER A 300 29.26 0.63 -11.69
N ASP A 301 29.56 -0.64 -11.37
CA ASP A 301 28.70 -1.77 -11.76
C ASP A 301 27.46 -1.94 -10.86
N LEU A 302 27.40 -1.25 -9.72
CA LEU A 302 26.30 -1.35 -8.75
C LEU A 302 25.10 -0.49 -9.17
N ILE A 303 23.96 -1.13 -9.43
CA ILE A 303 22.70 -0.46 -9.83
C ILE A 303 22.27 0.60 -8.81
N GLU A 304 22.32 0.29 -7.51
CA GLU A 304 21.94 1.23 -6.45
C GLU A 304 22.79 2.50 -6.47
N THR A 305 24.12 2.37 -6.67
CA THR A 305 25.04 3.51 -6.76
C THR A 305 24.73 4.37 -7.99
N LYS A 306 24.41 3.76 -9.14
CA LYS A 306 24.00 4.50 -10.34
C LYS A 306 22.71 5.29 -10.11
N LEU A 307 21.71 4.67 -9.49
CA LEU A 307 20.44 5.32 -9.20
C LEU A 307 20.62 6.49 -8.24
N GLU A 308 21.41 6.32 -7.19
CA GLU A 308 21.71 7.38 -6.22
C GLU A 308 22.52 8.51 -6.88
N ALA A 309 23.51 8.19 -7.73
CA ALA A 309 24.27 9.19 -8.46
C ALA A 309 23.38 10.01 -9.41
N LEU A 310 22.50 9.36 -10.18
CA LEU A 310 21.55 10.05 -11.07
C LEU A 310 20.56 10.94 -10.31
N GLU A 311 20.06 10.49 -9.15
CA GLU A 311 19.19 11.30 -8.30
C GLU A 311 19.92 12.54 -7.79
N TYR A 312 21.17 12.37 -7.35
CA TYR A 312 22.00 13.46 -6.86
C TYR A 312 22.31 14.47 -7.95
N MET A 313 22.68 13.99 -9.14
CA MET A 313 22.90 14.85 -10.30
C MET A 313 21.63 15.62 -10.66
N CYS A 314 20.45 14.97 -10.72
CA CYS A 314 19.17 15.62 -11.00
C CYS A 314 18.85 16.77 -10.04
N TYR A 315 19.08 16.56 -8.74
CA TYR A 315 18.79 17.56 -7.73
C TYR A 315 19.78 18.74 -7.78
N CYS A 316 21.06 18.47 -8.04
CA CYS A 316 22.10 19.50 -8.09
C CYS A 316 21.95 20.42 -9.31
N ILE A 317 21.65 19.87 -10.50
CA ILE A 317 21.48 20.69 -11.72
C ILE A 317 20.36 21.72 -11.58
N GLU A 318 19.26 21.37 -10.90
CA GLU A 318 18.12 22.26 -10.70
C GLU A 318 18.45 23.41 -9.74
N ARG A 319 19.44 23.23 -8.87
CA ARG A 319 19.87 24.22 -7.86
C ARG A 319 21.03 25.09 -8.32
N TYR A 320 21.93 24.56 -9.14
CA TYR A 320 23.07 25.33 -9.64
C TYR A 320 22.68 26.32 -10.75
N GLY A 321 21.59 26.04 -11.47
CA GLY A 321 21.07 26.90 -12.53
C GLY A 321 21.82 26.74 -13.86
N SER A 322 21.30 27.36 -14.93
CA SER A 322 21.76 27.14 -16.31
C SER A 322 23.24 27.49 -16.51
N SER A 323 23.68 28.66 -16.04
CA SER A 323 25.04 29.17 -16.26
C SER A 323 26.15 28.20 -15.83
N VAL A 324 26.02 27.57 -14.66
CA VAL A 324 27.01 26.61 -14.15
C VAL A 324 26.89 25.29 -14.86
N VAL A 325 25.65 24.81 -15.04
CA VAL A 325 25.40 23.49 -15.63
C VAL A 325 25.92 23.43 -17.07
N GLU A 326 25.75 24.50 -17.86
CA GLU A 326 26.19 24.61 -19.25
C GLU A 326 27.66 24.25 -19.47
N GLU A 327 28.54 24.58 -18.53
CA GLU A 327 29.98 24.28 -18.60
C GLU A 327 30.28 22.76 -18.60
N TYR A 328 29.43 21.95 -17.94
CA TYR A 328 29.63 20.52 -17.75
C TYR A 328 28.72 19.65 -18.63
N LEU A 329 27.73 20.24 -19.30
CA LEU A 329 26.69 19.49 -20.02
C LEU A 329 27.25 18.54 -21.09
N THR A 330 28.32 18.92 -21.79
CA THR A 330 28.88 18.09 -22.86
C THR A 330 29.47 16.78 -22.33
N GLU A 331 30.15 16.83 -21.19
CA GLU A 331 30.69 15.65 -20.52
C GLU A 331 29.58 14.81 -19.91
N ILE A 332 28.69 15.44 -19.13
CA ILE A 332 27.52 14.80 -18.53
C ILE A 332 26.72 14.04 -19.59
N TRP A 333 26.47 14.68 -20.74
CA TRP A 333 25.72 14.07 -21.84
C TRP A 333 26.39 12.80 -22.37
N ALA A 334 27.73 12.80 -22.52
CA ALA A 334 28.45 11.63 -23.01
C ALA A 334 28.22 10.40 -22.10
N TYR A 335 28.26 10.60 -20.78
CA TYR A 335 28.01 9.55 -19.79
C TYR A 335 26.55 9.10 -19.75
N ILE A 336 25.60 10.04 -19.71
CA ILE A 336 24.17 9.74 -19.67
C ILE A 336 23.74 8.97 -20.92
N LYS A 337 24.23 9.40 -22.10
CA LYS A 337 23.97 8.70 -23.36
C LYS A 337 24.55 7.29 -23.35
N ALA A 338 25.81 7.13 -22.94
CA ALA A 338 26.47 5.83 -22.90
C ALA A 338 25.74 4.87 -21.95
N GLU A 339 25.36 5.35 -20.75
CA GLU A 339 24.65 4.53 -19.77
C GLU A 339 23.23 4.17 -20.24
N ALA A 340 22.47 5.13 -20.78
CA ALA A 340 21.13 4.86 -21.29
C ALA A 340 21.09 3.85 -22.45
N VAL A 341 22.17 3.75 -23.24
CA VAL A 341 22.31 2.75 -24.32
C VAL A 341 22.83 1.41 -23.78
N LYS A 342 23.78 1.41 -22.85
CA LYS A 342 24.46 0.21 -22.34
C LYS A 342 23.64 -0.56 -21.30
N THR A 343 22.87 0.14 -20.48
CA THR A 343 22.26 -0.44 -19.28
C THR A 343 21.15 -1.45 -19.60
N SER A 344 21.11 -2.55 -18.87
CA SER A 344 20.02 -3.53 -18.89
C SER A 344 18.96 -3.25 -17.81
N SER A 345 19.25 -2.35 -16.87
CA SER A 345 18.30 -1.97 -15.82
C SER A 345 17.31 -0.93 -16.33
N MET A 346 16.03 -1.30 -16.35
CA MET A 346 14.94 -0.38 -16.72
C MET A 346 14.86 0.83 -15.80
N GLU A 347 15.22 0.68 -14.51
CA GLU A 347 15.20 1.76 -13.53
C GLU A 347 16.30 2.80 -13.81
N VAL A 348 17.53 2.34 -14.09
CA VAL A 348 18.65 3.22 -14.45
C VAL A 348 18.36 3.94 -15.75
N MET A 349 17.84 3.21 -16.75
CA MET A 349 17.46 3.79 -18.03
C MET A 349 16.40 4.88 -17.85
N ARG A 350 15.37 4.64 -17.03
CA ARG A 350 14.34 5.63 -16.71
C ARG A 350 14.92 6.86 -16.01
N LYS A 351 15.83 6.67 -15.06
CA LYS A 351 16.52 7.77 -14.37
C LYS A 351 17.41 8.59 -15.29
N CYS A 352 18.06 7.96 -16.28
CA CYS A 352 18.79 8.70 -17.34
C CYS A 352 17.84 9.60 -18.14
N TYR A 353 16.65 9.10 -18.51
CA TYR A 353 15.66 9.92 -19.22
C TYR A 353 15.09 11.04 -18.34
N GLU A 354 14.83 10.78 -17.06
CA GLU A 354 14.44 11.82 -16.10
C GLU A 354 15.50 12.92 -16.00
N PHE A 355 16.78 12.53 -15.92
CA PHE A 355 17.90 13.47 -15.92
C PHE A 355 17.92 14.33 -17.19
N ILE A 356 17.73 13.72 -18.38
CA ILE A 356 17.61 14.46 -19.65
C ILE A 356 16.45 15.46 -19.57
N THR A 357 15.26 15.06 -19.14
CA THR A 357 14.10 15.96 -19.03
C THR A 357 14.39 17.16 -18.11
N ARG A 358 14.93 16.91 -16.90
CA ARG A 358 15.22 17.97 -15.92
C ARG A 358 16.30 18.92 -16.39
N THR A 359 17.39 18.39 -16.93
CA THR A 359 18.47 19.19 -17.51
C THR A 359 17.96 20.08 -18.64
N THR A 360 17.14 19.52 -19.53
CA THR A 360 16.54 20.27 -20.64
C THR A 360 15.65 21.41 -20.13
N ARG A 361 14.91 21.23 -19.03
CA ARG A 361 14.14 22.31 -18.39
C ARG A 361 15.02 23.41 -17.82
N VAL A 362 16.10 23.07 -17.13
CA VAL A 362 17.01 24.04 -16.50
C VAL A 362 17.69 24.92 -17.54
N VAL A 363 18.15 24.33 -18.64
CA VAL A 363 18.96 25.02 -19.64
C VAL A 363 18.12 25.86 -20.62
N VAL A 364 16.82 25.59 -20.75
CA VAL A 364 15.96 26.22 -21.79
C VAL A 364 15.03 27.32 -21.24
N ILE A 365 15.17 27.80 -20.00
CA ILE A 365 14.35 28.93 -19.52
C ILE A 365 14.72 30.22 -20.28
N PRO A 366 13.83 30.81 -21.12
CA PRO A 366 14.12 32.00 -21.90
C PRO A 366 13.44 33.22 -21.26
N ASN A 367 14.20 34.06 -20.55
CA ASN A 367 13.71 35.37 -20.13
C ASN A 367 14.14 36.51 -21.07
N ASP A 368 14.71 36.21 -22.25
CA ASP A 368 15.05 37.24 -23.23
C ASP A 368 14.63 36.89 -24.68
N PRO A 369 13.55 37.51 -25.21
CA PRO A 369 13.11 37.33 -26.59
C PRO A 369 14.05 37.93 -27.65
N SER A 370 15.09 38.67 -27.25
CA SER A 370 16.10 39.23 -28.16
C SER A 370 17.21 38.24 -28.52
N ILE A 371 17.39 37.16 -27.75
CA ILE A 371 18.33 36.07 -28.03
C ILE A 371 17.67 35.10 -29.03
N ARG A 372 17.54 35.54 -30.28
CA ARG A 372 17.31 34.66 -31.43
C ARG A 372 18.65 34.17 -31.97
N GLN A 373 19.28 33.26 -31.25
CA GLN A 373 20.21 32.28 -31.81
C GLN A 373 20.39 31.16 -30.79
N PHE A 374 19.83 30.01 -31.14
CA PHE A 374 20.08 28.72 -30.53
C PHE A 374 21.58 28.50 -30.34
N ASP A 375 21.95 28.14 -29.11
CA ASP A 375 22.82 27.00 -28.88
C ASP A 375 22.55 26.49 -27.46
N VAL A 376 21.62 25.53 -27.33
CA VAL A 376 21.74 24.53 -26.27
C VAL A 376 22.45 23.35 -26.93
N PRO A 377 23.80 23.38 -27.05
CA PRO A 377 24.57 22.49 -27.93
C PRO A 377 24.32 21.00 -27.70
N ASN A 378 23.70 20.63 -26.58
CA ASN A 378 23.46 19.25 -26.19
C ASN A 378 22.08 18.69 -26.59
N ILE A 379 20.99 19.48 -26.70
CA ILE A 379 19.72 18.99 -27.29
C ILE A 379 19.94 18.69 -28.78
N GLU A 380 20.63 19.59 -29.48
CA GLU A 380 21.04 19.36 -30.86
C GLU A 380 21.96 18.13 -30.98
N ALA A 381 22.80 17.83 -29.97
CA ALA A 381 23.58 16.59 -29.97
C ALA A 381 22.70 15.33 -29.85
N ILE A 382 21.62 15.35 -29.06
CA ILE A 382 20.64 14.25 -28.99
C ILE A 382 19.95 14.09 -30.34
N VAL A 383 19.39 15.18 -30.87
CA VAL A 383 18.67 15.21 -32.16
C VAL A 383 19.57 14.73 -33.29
N ARG A 384 20.79 15.27 -33.41
CA ARG A 384 21.77 14.88 -34.43
C ARG A 384 22.14 13.41 -34.33
N THR A 385 22.32 12.88 -33.11
CA THR A 385 22.62 11.45 -32.94
C THR A 385 21.42 10.59 -33.35
N ALA A 386 20.20 10.97 -32.95
CA ALA A 386 18.99 10.23 -33.31
C ALA A 386 18.77 10.23 -34.84
N LEU A 387 18.98 11.37 -35.50
CA LEU A 387 18.91 11.48 -36.96
C LEU A 387 20.04 10.70 -37.67
N ALA A 388 21.24 10.65 -37.08
CA ALA A 388 22.33 9.81 -37.60
C ALA A 388 22.00 8.31 -37.48
N GLU A 389 21.38 7.88 -36.37
CA GLU A 389 20.88 6.52 -36.21
C GLU A 389 19.80 6.20 -37.24
N LEU A 390 18.85 7.12 -37.45
CA LEU A 390 17.79 6.96 -38.45
C LEU A 390 18.32 6.80 -39.87
N ARG A 391 19.44 7.46 -40.18
CA ARG A 391 20.14 7.37 -41.47
C ARG A 391 21.06 6.15 -41.57
N SER A 392 21.25 5.40 -40.48
CA SER A 392 22.04 4.17 -40.49
C SER A 392 21.36 3.06 -41.31
N LYS A 393 22.09 1.98 -41.57
CA LYS A 393 21.55 0.87 -42.37
C LYS A 393 20.52 0.01 -41.62
N GLU A 394 20.69 -0.15 -40.31
CA GLU A 394 19.96 -1.15 -39.50
C GLU A 394 19.22 -0.56 -38.29
N CYS A 395 19.34 0.75 -38.01
CA CYS A 395 18.59 1.49 -36.98
C CYS A 395 18.42 0.78 -35.60
N LYS A 396 19.41 -0.02 -35.19
CA LYS A 396 19.32 -0.93 -34.03
C LYS A 396 19.08 -0.21 -32.70
N LEU A 397 19.51 1.05 -32.59
CA LEU A 397 19.38 1.84 -31.38
C LEU A 397 18.21 2.84 -31.45
N ALA A 398 17.32 2.71 -32.43
CA ALA A 398 16.21 3.64 -32.64
C ALA A 398 15.34 3.79 -31.39
N ALA A 399 15.08 2.71 -30.65
CA ALA A 399 14.26 2.75 -29.45
C ALA A 399 14.88 3.57 -28.31
N GLN A 400 16.20 3.45 -28.10
CA GLN A 400 16.93 4.22 -27.09
C GLN A 400 16.91 5.70 -27.44
N TYR A 401 17.22 6.04 -28.69
CA TYR A 401 17.22 7.43 -29.14
C TYR A 401 15.82 8.03 -29.19
N ALA A 402 14.79 7.27 -29.56
CA ALA A 402 13.41 7.71 -29.51
C ALA A 402 13.00 8.11 -28.08
N ARG A 403 13.38 7.32 -27.07
CA ARG A 403 13.11 7.66 -25.65
C ARG A 403 13.89 8.89 -25.18
N MET A 404 15.12 9.09 -25.65
CA MET A 404 15.87 10.33 -25.38
C MET A 404 15.20 11.55 -26.02
N LEU A 405 14.71 11.44 -27.25
CA LEU A 405 13.94 12.49 -27.92
C LEU A 405 12.65 12.80 -27.16
N TYR A 406 11.95 11.76 -26.67
CA TYR A 406 10.79 11.93 -25.80
C TYR A 406 11.15 12.68 -24.51
N ALA A 407 12.23 12.29 -23.84
CA ALA A 407 12.70 12.93 -22.62
C ALA A 407 12.99 14.42 -22.82
N CYS A 408 13.55 14.80 -23.97
CA CYS A 408 13.72 16.19 -24.37
C CYS A 408 12.37 16.87 -24.61
N GLY A 409 11.53 16.28 -25.45
CA GLY A 409 10.27 16.89 -25.90
C GLY A 409 9.25 17.10 -24.78
N VAL A 410 9.27 16.28 -23.73
CA VAL A 410 8.34 16.40 -22.59
C VAL A 410 8.78 17.45 -21.55
N ALA A 411 9.96 18.06 -21.75
CA ALA A 411 10.51 19.07 -20.84
C ALA A 411 9.64 20.33 -20.79
N SER A 412 9.26 20.90 -21.95
CA SER A 412 8.34 22.04 -22.06
C SER A 412 7.65 22.06 -23.42
N ARG A 413 6.60 22.88 -23.60
CA ARG A 413 5.88 23.02 -24.87
C ARG A 413 6.79 23.53 -25.98
N GLU A 414 7.61 24.52 -25.66
CA GLU A 414 8.56 25.16 -26.58
C GLU A 414 9.58 24.13 -27.08
N ILE A 415 10.16 23.35 -26.17
CA ILE A 415 11.12 22.30 -26.51
C ILE A 415 10.45 21.21 -27.35
N SER A 416 9.23 20.81 -26.99
CA SER A 416 8.47 19.80 -27.74
C SER A 416 8.28 20.20 -29.21
N VAL A 417 7.87 21.46 -29.44
CA VAL A 417 7.72 22.02 -30.79
C VAL A 417 9.05 22.05 -31.54
N ILE A 418 10.15 22.37 -30.86
CA ILE A 418 11.49 22.40 -31.44
C ILE A 418 11.94 20.99 -31.86
N VAL A 419 11.85 20.02 -30.96
CA VAL A 419 12.20 18.61 -31.23
C VAL A 419 11.36 18.08 -32.38
N PHE A 420 10.05 18.35 -32.36
CA PHE A 420 9.15 17.98 -33.44
C PHE A 420 9.60 18.57 -34.79
N ASN A 421 9.78 19.89 -34.88
CA ASN A 421 10.13 20.56 -36.13
C ASN A 421 11.50 20.12 -36.70
N ARG A 422 12.42 19.65 -35.85
CA ARG A 422 13.73 19.16 -36.30
C ARG A 422 13.73 17.68 -36.69
N VAL A 423 12.98 16.84 -36.00
CA VAL A 423 13.02 15.38 -36.19
C VAL A 423 11.91 14.89 -37.12
N PHE A 424 10.69 15.39 -36.95
CA PHE A 424 9.50 14.83 -37.59
C PHE A 424 9.51 14.92 -39.13
N PRO A 425 9.97 16.02 -39.76
CA PRO A 425 10.10 16.07 -41.21
C PRO A 425 11.02 14.98 -41.79
N GLU A 426 12.15 14.72 -41.14
CA GLU A 426 13.09 13.67 -41.55
C GLU A 426 12.47 12.27 -41.40
N LEU A 427 11.67 12.04 -40.35
CA LEU A 427 10.93 10.79 -40.19
C LEU A 427 9.95 10.55 -41.34
N ILE A 428 9.24 11.60 -41.81
CA ILE A 428 8.33 11.49 -42.97
C ILE A 428 9.13 11.13 -44.23
N THR A 429 10.25 11.80 -44.49
CA THR A 429 11.11 11.53 -45.65
C THR A 429 11.62 10.10 -45.63
N VAL A 430 12.21 9.66 -44.51
CA VAL A 430 12.76 8.30 -44.39
C VAL A 430 11.66 7.24 -44.52
N LEU A 431 10.47 7.49 -43.95
CA LEU A 431 9.35 6.56 -44.09
C LEU A 431 8.89 6.44 -45.56
N SER A 432 8.89 7.55 -46.30
CA SER A 432 8.45 7.56 -47.71
C SER A 432 9.41 6.88 -48.69
N GLU A 433 10.69 6.81 -48.33
CA GLU A 433 11.75 6.27 -49.19
C GLU A 433 12.17 4.84 -48.81
N SER A 434 11.69 4.32 -47.67
CA SER A 434 12.20 3.07 -47.10
C SER A 434 11.27 1.87 -47.33
N GLU A 435 11.83 0.81 -47.89
CA GLU A 435 11.24 -0.53 -47.94
C GLU A 435 11.86 -1.49 -46.89
N ASN A 436 12.87 -1.02 -46.15
CA ASN A 436 13.59 -1.83 -45.16
C ASN A 436 12.82 -1.91 -43.83
N TYR A 437 12.65 -3.13 -43.30
CA TYR A 437 11.95 -3.40 -42.04
C TYR A 437 12.52 -2.59 -40.86
N ASP A 438 13.83 -2.64 -40.62
CA ASP A 438 14.47 -2.00 -39.46
C ASP A 438 14.29 -0.48 -39.50
N LYS A 439 14.31 0.11 -40.70
CA LYS A 439 14.05 1.53 -40.91
C LYS A 439 12.59 1.90 -40.65
N ILE A 440 11.65 1.11 -41.17
CA ILE A 440 10.21 1.34 -40.93
C ILE A 440 9.92 1.23 -39.43
N TYR A 441 10.38 0.14 -38.80
CA TYR A 441 10.23 -0.10 -37.37
C TYR A 441 10.83 1.04 -36.53
N GLY A 442 12.09 1.40 -36.79
CA GLY A 442 12.78 2.48 -36.10
C GLY A 442 12.08 3.84 -36.28
N THR A 443 11.56 4.10 -37.49
CA THR A 443 10.81 5.33 -37.80
C THR A 443 9.49 5.37 -37.04
N PHE A 444 8.73 4.26 -36.99
CA PHE A 444 7.48 4.20 -36.22
C PHE A 444 7.71 4.40 -34.73
N ILE A 445 8.77 3.83 -34.16
CA ILE A 445 9.10 4.05 -32.75
C ILE A 445 9.45 5.51 -32.49
N MET A 446 10.28 6.13 -33.33
CA MET A 446 10.63 7.54 -33.17
C MET A 446 9.42 8.46 -33.34
N MET A 447 8.55 8.21 -34.33
CA MET A 447 7.29 8.94 -34.50
C MET A 447 6.41 8.82 -33.26
N THR A 448 6.22 7.60 -32.74
CA THR A 448 5.47 7.34 -31.52
C THR A 448 5.96 8.19 -30.35
N GLN A 449 7.27 8.19 -30.11
CA GLN A 449 7.86 8.91 -28.98
C GLN A 449 7.79 10.44 -29.15
N VAL A 450 8.00 10.96 -30.36
CA VAL A 450 7.89 12.40 -30.65
C VAL A 450 6.44 12.89 -30.53
N LEU A 451 5.47 12.14 -31.07
CA LEU A 451 4.05 12.45 -30.93
C LEU A 451 3.58 12.38 -29.49
N GLN A 452 4.05 11.38 -28.74
CA GLN A 452 3.74 11.26 -27.31
C GLN A 452 4.26 12.46 -26.53
N ALA A 453 5.52 12.85 -26.74
CA ALA A 453 6.11 14.02 -26.08
C ALA A 453 5.33 15.31 -26.38
N LEU A 454 4.87 15.47 -27.63
CA LEU A 454 4.04 16.61 -28.03
C LEU A 454 2.69 16.63 -27.32
N ALA A 455 1.99 15.50 -27.26
CA ALA A 455 0.72 15.41 -26.56
C ALA A 455 0.84 15.67 -25.05
N GLU A 456 1.88 15.10 -24.41
CA GLU A 456 2.11 15.25 -22.98
C GLU A 456 2.55 16.68 -22.59
N ALA A 457 3.37 17.33 -23.42
CA ALA A 457 3.82 18.70 -23.17
C ALA A 457 2.68 19.73 -23.25
N PHE A 458 1.72 19.54 -24.17
CA PHE A 458 0.60 20.46 -24.36
C PHE A 458 -0.58 20.21 -23.40
N THR A 459 -0.62 19.08 -22.68
CA THR A 459 -1.72 18.65 -21.79
C THR A 459 -3.10 18.63 -22.48
N ALA A 460 -4.09 17.95 -21.89
CA ALA A 460 -5.41 17.80 -22.51
C ALA A 460 -6.09 19.15 -22.83
N SER A 461 -5.88 20.17 -22.00
CA SER A 461 -6.51 21.50 -22.15
C SER A 461 -5.89 22.36 -23.26
N HIS A 462 -4.65 22.11 -23.69
CA HIS A 462 -3.99 22.94 -24.70
C HIS A 462 -3.62 22.21 -26.00
N LEU A 463 -4.08 20.98 -26.22
CA LEU A 463 -3.91 20.30 -27.52
C LEU A 463 -4.44 21.14 -28.70
N ASN A 464 -5.54 21.87 -28.51
CA ASN A 464 -6.09 22.78 -29.52
C ASN A 464 -5.21 24.00 -29.82
N SER A 465 -4.18 24.26 -29.00
CA SER A 465 -3.22 25.35 -29.22
C SER A 465 -1.99 24.95 -30.03
N ILE A 466 -1.89 23.66 -30.43
CA ILE A 466 -0.80 23.19 -31.27
C ILE A 466 -0.84 23.93 -32.62
N PRO A 467 0.29 24.46 -33.11
CA PRO A 467 0.37 25.13 -34.40
C PRO A 467 -0.19 24.30 -35.57
N GLN A 468 -0.98 24.94 -36.44
CA GLN A 468 -1.65 24.26 -37.57
C GLN A 468 -0.70 23.58 -38.55
N ASN A 469 0.51 24.13 -38.75
CA ASN A 469 1.55 23.51 -39.57
C ASN A 469 2.02 22.15 -39.00
N ILE A 470 2.07 22.02 -37.67
CA ILE A 470 2.41 20.76 -37.00
C ILE A 470 1.29 19.75 -37.23
N ILE A 471 0.03 20.14 -37.03
CA ILE A 471 -1.13 19.27 -37.30
C ILE A 471 -1.15 18.79 -38.75
N GLN A 472 -0.83 19.65 -39.72
CA GLN A 472 -0.72 19.26 -41.13
C GLN A 472 0.38 18.22 -41.37
N GLN A 473 1.55 18.36 -40.75
CA GLN A 473 2.64 17.37 -40.85
C GLN A 473 2.25 16.03 -40.22
N ILE A 474 1.55 16.06 -39.07
CA ILE A 474 1.02 14.85 -38.45
C ILE A 474 0.03 14.16 -39.39
N GLY A 475 -0.85 14.91 -40.06
CA GLY A 475 -1.78 14.37 -41.05
C GLY A 475 -1.10 13.75 -42.27
N GLN A 476 0.00 14.36 -42.76
CA GLN A 476 0.82 13.77 -43.82
C GLN A 476 1.46 12.45 -43.38
N ALA A 477 2.04 12.42 -42.19
CA ALA A 477 2.61 11.21 -41.62
C ALA A 477 1.56 10.11 -41.41
N GLN A 478 0.36 10.47 -40.93
CA GLN A 478 -0.75 9.53 -40.76
C GLN A 478 -1.20 8.94 -42.10
N THR A 479 -1.26 9.75 -43.15
CA THR A 479 -1.62 9.29 -44.51
C THR A 479 -0.59 8.28 -45.03
N LEU A 480 0.71 8.58 -44.86
CA LEU A 480 1.78 7.68 -45.25
C LEU A 480 1.75 6.37 -44.43
N PHE A 481 1.54 6.48 -43.11
CA PHE A 481 1.35 5.32 -42.24
C PHE A 481 0.17 4.44 -42.71
N ILE A 482 -0.98 5.03 -43.05
CA ILE A 482 -2.16 4.31 -43.56
C ILE A 482 -1.82 3.52 -44.84
N SER A 483 -0.96 4.06 -45.70
CA SER A 483 -0.55 3.36 -46.93
C SER A 483 0.36 2.14 -46.71
N MET A 484 1.00 2.03 -45.54
CA MET A 484 2.02 1.02 -45.26
C MET A 484 1.63 0.04 -44.15
N TYR A 485 0.80 0.45 -43.19
CA TYR A 485 0.54 -0.36 -42.00
C TYR A 485 -0.09 -1.71 -42.34
N GLU A 486 -0.95 -1.81 -43.37
CA GLU A 486 -1.58 -3.07 -43.74
C GLU A 486 -0.57 -4.13 -44.17
N GLU A 487 0.41 -3.74 -44.98
CA GLU A 487 1.47 -4.65 -45.42
C GLU A 487 2.29 -5.13 -44.22
N GLN A 488 2.67 -4.23 -43.32
CA GLN A 488 3.47 -4.60 -42.14
C GLN A 488 2.66 -5.42 -41.14
N PHE A 489 1.38 -5.11 -40.94
CA PHE A 489 0.48 -5.84 -40.07
C PHE A 489 0.25 -7.27 -40.58
N ASN A 490 0.19 -7.47 -41.91
CA ASN A 490 0.06 -8.79 -42.53
C ASN A 490 1.30 -9.68 -42.42
N LYS A 491 2.48 -9.12 -42.09
CA LYS A 491 3.70 -9.91 -41.85
C LYS A 491 3.69 -10.64 -40.51
N ASP A 492 2.70 -10.37 -39.65
CA ASP A 492 2.51 -10.95 -38.30
C ASP A 492 3.76 -10.87 -37.39
N ASP A 493 4.55 -9.81 -37.55
CA ASP A 493 5.65 -9.52 -36.64
C ASP A 493 5.14 -8.86 -35.36
N LYS A 494 5.36 -9.54 -34.24
CA LYS A 494 4.89 -9.13 -32.92
C LYS A 494 5.33 -7.71 -32.54
N GLU A 495 6.61 -7.40 -32.69
CA GLU A 495 7.17 -6.11 -32.26
C GLU A 495 6.65 -4.98 -33.16
N MET A 496 6.57 -5.24 -34.47
CA MET A 496 6.00 -4.30 -35.43
C MET A 496 4.51 -4.01 -35.13
N ILE A 497 3.71 -5.03 -34.85
CA ILE A 497 2.28 -4.87 -34.53
C ILE A 497 2.09 -4.06 -33.25
N LEU A 498 2.88 -4.33 -32.20
CA LEU A 498 2.82 -3.55 -30.95
C LEU A 498 3.13 -2.07 -31.19
N VAL A 499 4.14 -1.78 -32.02
CA VAL A 499 4.49 -0.40 -32.39
C VAL A 499 3.41 0.24 -33.26
N ILE A 500 2.77 -0.50 -34.17
CA ILE A 500 1.64 -0.03 -34.97
C ILE A 500 0.45 0.36 -34.07
N ILE A 501 0.07 -0.50 -33.13
CA ILE A 501 -0.99 -0.23 -32.15
C ILE A 501 -0.67 1.06 -31.40
N GLU A 502 0.56 1.15 -30.86
CA GLU A 502 0.96 2.33 -30.10
C GLU A 502 0.94 3.61 -30.96
N LEU A 503 1.44 3.57 -32.20
CA LEU A 503 1.46 4.72 -33.09
C LEU A 503 0.04 5.20 -33.47
N ILE A 504 -0.90 4.27 -33.71
CA ILE A 504 -2.32 4.61 -33.93
C ILE A 504 -2.86 5.42 -32.75
N SER A 505 -2.54 5.01 -31.52
CA SER A 505 -2.98 5.73 -30.32
C SER A 505 -2.41 7.15 -30.23
N ARG A 506 -1.15 7.34 -30.65
CA ARG A 506 -0.51 8.66 -30.66
C ARG A 506 -1.10 9.56 -31.72
N PHE A 507 -1.46 9.04 -32.89
CA PHE A 507 -2.18 9.82 -33.90
C PHE A 507 -3.58 10.25 -33.44
N ALA A 508 -4.32 9.37 -32.76
CA ALA A 508 -5.72 9.60 -32.39
C ALA A 508 -5.94 10.90 -31.58
N VAL A 509 -5.02 11.22 -30.67
CA VAL A 509 -5.15 12.39 -29.76
C VAL A 509 -5.13 13.73 -30.50
N PHE A 510 -4.57 13.79 -31.72
CA PHE A 510 -4.49 15.02 -32.51
C PHE A 510 -5.76 15.32 -33.34
N ARG A 511 -6.84 14.53 -33.18
CA ARG A 511 -8.16 14.79 -33.78
C ARG A 511 -8.15 14.88 -35.32
N ILE A 512 -7.24 14.17 -35.96
CA ILE A 512 -7.21 14.03 -37.42
C ILE A 512 -8.10 12.85 -37.81
N GLU A 513 -9.01 13.06 -38.76
CA GLU A 513 -10.01 12.08 -39.16
C GLU A 513 -9.36 10.78 -39.64
N SER A 514 -9.75 9.65 -39.03
CA SER A 514 -9.20 8.33 -39.32
C SER A 514 -10.14 7.23 -38.86
N THR A 515 -10.10 6.08 -39.55
CA THR A 515 -10.84 4.87 -39.17
C THR A 515 -9.96 3.86 -38.41
N LEU A 516 -8.68 4.18 -38.14
CA LEU A 516 -7.70 3.23 -37.59
C LEU A 516 -8.12 2.60 -36.26
N LEU A 517 -8.73 3.36 -35.34
CA LEU A 517 -9.22 2.80 -34.07
C LEU A 517 -10.35 1.78 -34.33
N LYS A 518 -11.30 2.10 -35.20
CA LYS A 518 -12.38 1.18 -35.56
C LYS A 518 -11.85 -0.05 -36.29
N ASP A 519 -10.99 0.13 -37.29
CA ASP A 519 -10.55 -0.94 -38.17
C ASP A 519 -9.53 -1.87 -37.50
N VAL A 520 -8.60 -1.31 -36.71
CA VAL A 520 -7.54 -2.08 -36.07
C VAL A 520 -7.93 -2.49 -34.65
N TYR A 521 -8.27 -1.54 -33.78
CA TYR A 521 -8.57 -1.87 -32.37
C TYR A 521 -9.86 -2.66 -32.29
N VAL A 522 -10.97 -2.11 -32.81
CA VAL A 522 -12.28 -2.77 -32.68
C VAL A 522 -12.34 -4.03 -33.53
N ASN A 523 -12.22 -3.92 -34.86
CA ASN A 523 -12.48 -5.04 -35.76
C ASN A 523 -11.40 -6.14 -35.73
N ARG A 524 -10.11 -5.79 -35.78
CA ARG A 524 -9.01 -6.78 -35.89
C ARG A 524 -8.50 -7.32 -34.55
N ILE A 525 -8.50 -6.53 -33.47
CA ILE A 525 -7.89 -6.92 -32.19
C ILE A 525 -8.95 -7.34 -31.17
N LEU A 526 -9.88 -6.44 -30.84
CA LEU A 526 -10.87 -6.64 -29.79
C LEU A 526 -11.95 -7.65 -30.22
N LEU A 527 -12.42 -7.56 -31.47
CA LEU A 527 -13.52 -8.38 -32.00
C LEU A 527 -13.10 -9.61 -32.83
N LYS A 528 -11.80 -9.90 -32.96
CA LYS A 528 -11.15 -10.83 -33.93
C LYS A 528 -11.82 -12.19 -34.27
N SER A 529 -12.88 -12.62 -33.58
CA SER A 529 -13.77 -13.73 -33.97
C SER A 529 -14.95 -13.35 -34.88
N TYR A 530 -15.09 -12.11 -35.35
CA TYR A 530 -16.16 -11.76 -36.29
C TYR A 530 -15.81 -12.16 -37.73
N GLY A 531 -16.08 -13.44 -38.06
CA GLY A 531 -16.16 -13.94 -39.43
C GLY A 531 -15.23 -15.12 -39.71
N GLU A 532 -15.64 -16.35 -39.37
CA GLU A 532 -15.11 -17.56 -40.02
C GLU A 532 -15.32 -17.55 -41.55
N ASP A 533 -16.15 -16.63 -42.06
CA ASP A 533 -16.44 -16.46 -43.49
C ASP A 533 -15.58 -15.39 -44.19
N ASN A 534 -14.88 -14.52 -43.47
CA ASN A 534 -14.03 -13.48 -44.09
C ASN A 534 -12.59 -13.98 -44.24
N LYS A 535 -12.36 -14.79 -45.28
CA LYS A 535 -11.05 -15.28 -45.76
C LYS A 535 -10.04 -14.17 -46.14
N SER A 536 -10.37 -12.89 -45.92
CA SER A 536 -9.56 -11.72 -46.30
C SER A 536 -8.71 -11.14 -45.17
N PHE A 537 -8.82 -11.62 -43.93
CA PHE A 537 -8.02 -11.14 -42.81
C PHE A 537 -7.08 -12.25 -42.32
N THR A 538 -5.80 -12.16 -42.72
CA THR A 538 -4.73 -13.09 -42.35
C THR A 538 -4.62 -13.23 -40.82
N LEU A 539 -4.59 -14.46 -40.32
CA LEU A 539 -4.57 -14.77 -38.88
C LEU A 539 -3.36 -14.11 -38.19
N LEU A 540 -3.58 -13.18 -37.25
CA LEU A 540 -2.61 -12.95 -36.17
C LEU A 540 -2.51 -14.26 -35.34
N HIS A 541 -1.31 -14.71 -34.98
CA HIS A 541 -1.16 -15.89 -34.10
C HIS A 541 -2.00 -15.79 -32.81
N ALA A 542 -2.65 -16.89 -32.41
CA ALA A 542 -3.52 -16.93 -31.22
C ALA A 542 -2.75 -16.66 -29.91
N THR A 543 -1.44 -16.89 -29.89
CA THR A 543 -0.59 -16.76 -28.70
C THR A 543 -0.25 -15.31 -28.32
N SER A 544 -0.31 -14.36 -29.26
CA SER A 544 0.01 -12.93 -29.02
C SER A 544 -1.23 -12.03 -28.94
N LEU A 545 -2.42 -12.56 -29.26
CA LEU A 545 -3.65 -11.76 -29.30
C LEU A 545 -4.00 -11.12 -27.95
N ASP A 546 -3.79 -11.84 -26.85
CA ASP A 546 -4.09 -11.30 -25.51
C ASP A 546 -3.14 -10.16 -25.16
N GLU A 547 -1.87 -10.23 -25.56
CA GLU A 547 -0.92 -9.13 -25.40
C GLU A 547 -1.35 -7.89 -26.21
N TYR A 548 -1.86 -8.08 -27.44
CA TYR A 548 -2.37 -6.98 -28.27
C TYR A 548 -3.63 -6.35 -27.67
N LYS A 549 -4.52 -7.15 -27.09
CA LYS A 549 -5.70 -6.66 -26.36
C LYS A 549 -5.28 -5.85 -25.13
N ASP A 550 -4.39 -6.39 -24.31
CA ASP A 550 -3.88 -5.70 -23.12
C ASP A 550 -3.21 -4.37 -23.48
N ARG A 551 -2.42 -4.34 -24.56
CA ARG A 551 -1.82 -3.11 -25.08
C ARG A 551 -2.88 -2.13 -25.56
N SER A 552 -3.88 -2.61 -26.31
CA SER A 552 -4.97 -1.78 -26.83
C SER A 552 -5.80 -1.15 -25.71
N ILE A 553 -6.11 -1.88 -24.64
CA ILE A 553 -6.81 -1.34 -23.47
C ILE A 553 -5.98 -0.26 -22.76
N LYS A 554 -4.67 -0.47 -22.60
CA LYS A 554 -3.75 0.56 -22.06
C LYS A 554 -3.70 1.81 -22.93
N ASP A 555 -3.66 1.64 -24.25
CA ASP A 555 -3.62 2.77 -25.17
C ASP A 555 -4.97 3.50 -25.24
N ILE A 556 -6.10 2.78 -25.12
CA ILE A 556 -7.44 3.39 -24.95
C ILE A 556 -7.48 4.25 -23.67
N SER A 557 -6.93 3.76 -22.55
CA SER A 557 -6.76 4.54 -21.32
C SER A 557 -6.01 5.85 -21.56
N TRP A 558 -4.90 5.75 -22.28
CA TRP A 558 -4.04 6.90 -22.54
C TRP A 558 -4.75 7.91 -23.45
N ILE A 559 -5.41 7.48 -24.53
CA ILE A 559 -6.20 8.36 -25.40
C ILE A 559 -7.32 9.02 -24.58
N TYR A 560 -8.03 8.26 -23.75
CA TYR A 560 -9.13 8.72 -22.92
C TYR A 560 -8.74 9.91 -22.01
N LYS A 561 -7.50 9.93 -21.50
CA LYS A 561 -6.96 11.07 -20.73
C LYS A 561 -6.99 12.40 -21.50
N TYR A 562 -6.86 12.36 -22.83
CA TYR A 562 -6.75 13.55 -23.68
C TYR A 562 -7.99 13.81 -24.54
N ALA A 563 -8.68 12.75 -24.99
CA ALA A 563 -9.77 12.81 -25.95
C ALA A 563 -10.82 11.72 -25.65
N PRO A 564 -11.61 11.85 -24.57
CA PRO A 564 -12.62 10.86 -24.18
C PRO A 564 -13.75 10.71 -25.22
N ASP A 565 -14.04 11.80 -25.95
CA ASP A 565 -15.01 11.85 -27.05
C ASP A 565 -14.65 10.90 -28.19
N ILE A 566 -13.36 10.75 -28.51
CA ILE A 566 -12.87 9.84 -29.55
C ILE A 566 -13.10 8.39 -29.14
N ILE A 567 -12.83 8.03 -27.88
CA ILE A 567 -13.06 6.66 -27.39
C ILE A 567 -14.54 6.30 -27.42
N GLN A 568 -15.42 7.23 -27.03
CA GLN A 568 -16.86 7.01 -27.13
C GLN A 568 -17.28 6.79 -28.60
N LYS A 569 -16.85 7.66 -29.51
CA LYS A 569 -17.26 7.67 -30.92
C LYS A 569 -16.68 6.51 -31.73
N ASP A 570 -15.37 6.27 -31.63
CA ASP A 570 -14.64 5.41 -32.56
C ASP A 570 -14.35 4.01 -31.97
N VAL A 571 -14.61 3.79 -30.67
CA VAL A 571 -14.42 2.49 -30.00
C VAL A 571 -15.72 1.96 -29.41
N ILE A 572 -16.35 2.68 -28.47
CA ILE A 572 -17.54 2.17 -27.75
C ILE A 572 -18.77 2.06 -28.65
N ILE A 573 -19.12 3.11 -29.41
CA ILE A 573 -20.28 3.07 -30.31
C ILE A 573 -20.18 1.91 -31.32
N PRO A 574 -19.03 1.67 -32.00
CA PRO A 574 -18.86 0.50 -32.85
C PRO A 574 -19.06 -0.84 -32.12
N LEU A 575 -18.51 -1.00 -30.91
CA LEU A 575 -18.71 -2.22 -30.11
C LEU A 575 -20.19 -2.45 -29.77
N ILE A 576 -20.90 -1.38 -29.39
CA ILE A 576 -22.33 -1.44 -29.09
C ILE A 576 -23.13 -1.74 -30.35
N GLN A 577 -22.80 -1.13 -31.48
CA GLN A 577 -23.47 -1.42 -32.76
C GLN A 577 -23.35 -2.91 -33.12
N VAL A 578 -22.16 -3.49 -32.99
CA VAL A 578 -21.94 -4.93 -33.22
C VAL A 578 -22.74 -5.77 -32.21
N LEU A 579 -22.85 -5.33 -30.94
CA LEU A 579 -23.69 -5.99 -29.94
C LEU A 579 -25.17 -6.01 -30.36
N TYR A 580 -25.70 -4.92 -30.94
CA TYR A 580 -27.07 -4.86 -31.43
C TYR A 580 -27.30 -5.72 -32.68
N GLU A 581 -26.31 -5.81 -33.57
CA GLU A 581 -26.35 -6.62 -34.79
C GLU A 581 -26.27 -8.14 -34.50
N CYS A 582 -25.66 -8.54 -33.37
CA CYS A 582 -25.61 -9.94 -32.95
C CYS A 582 -26.99 -10.45 -32.52
N GLN A 583 -27.61 -11.29 -33.35
CA GLN A 583 -28.78 -12.09 -32.97
C GLN A 583 -28.35 -13.55 -32.73
N ASN A 584 -28.64 -14.08 -31.53
CA ASN A 584 -28.48 -15.50 -31.16
C ASN A 584 -27.04 -16.10 -31.19
N ARG A 585 -25.99 -15.31 -31.00
CA ARG A 585 -24.59 -15.80 -30.88
C ARG A 585 -24.02 -15.50 -29.49
N SER A 586 -24.28 -16.38 -28.52
CA SER A 586 -23.92 -16.17 -27.09
C SER A 586 -22.43 -15.89 -26.88
N GLU A 587 -21.53 -16.68 -27.49
CA GLU A 587 -20.08 -16.51 -27.32
C GLU A 587 -19.57 -15.12 -27.75
N ILE A 588 -20.10 -14.61 -28.86
CA ILE A 588 -19.71 -13.30 -29.40
C ILE A 588 -20.20 -12.18 -28.48
N ILE A 589 -21.45 -12.29 -28.00
CA ILE A 589 -22.03 -11.34 -27.04
C ILE A 589 -21.19 -11.31 -25.76
N HIS A 590 -20.81 -12.47 -25.22
CA HIS A 590 -19.96 -12.56 -24.03
C HIS A 590 -18.61 -11.87 -24.23
N ARG A 591 -18.00 -12.03 -25.39
CA ARG A 591 -16.73 -11.40 -25.73
C ARG A 591 -16.84 -9.88 -25.83
N ILE A 592 -17.86 -9.37 -26.52
CA ILE A 592 -18.11 -7.93 -26.64
C ILE A 592 -18.34 -7.30 -25.27
N LEU A 593 -19.20 -7.93 -24.46
CA LEU A 593 -19.52 -7.46 -23.12
C LEU A 593 -18.29 -7.45 -22.20
N SER A 594 -17.43 -8.48 -22.30
CA SER A 594 -16.14 -8.52 -21.58
C SER A 594 -15.24 -7.35 -21.97
N VAL A 595 -15.10 -7.06 -23.27
CA VAL A 595 -14.31 -5.92 -23.76
C VAL A 595 -14.91 -4.59 -23.30
N ILE A 596 -16.23 -4.41 -23.38
CA ILE A 596 -16.92 -3.21 -22.91
C ILE A 596 -16.68 -3.02 -21.41
N SER A 597 -16.75 -4.09 -20.62
CA SER A 597 -16.44 -4.05 -19.17
C SER A 597 -15.01 -3.55 -18.95
N GLN A 598 -14.01 -4.16 -19.61
CA GLN A 598 -12.61 -3.76 -19.50
C GLN A 598 -12.39 -2.29 -19.85
N ILE A 599 -12.98 -1.80 -20.95
CA ILE A 599 -12.86 -0.39 -21.32
C ILE A 599 -13.56 0.51 -20.29
N GLY A 600 -14.75 0.12 -19.82
CA GLY A 600 -15.51 0.87 -18.82
C GLY A 600 -14.79 1.01 -17.47
N THR A 601 -14.04 -0.02 -17.04
CA THR A 601 -13.21 0.06 -15.81
C THR A 601 -12.09 1.10 -15.92
N VAL A 602 -11.59 1.33 -17.13
CA VAL A 602 -10.48 2.25 -17.39
C VAL A 602 -10.96 3.64 -17.80
N CYS A 603 -12.18 3.75 -18.35
CA CYS A 603 -12.79 4.97 -18.86
C CYS A 603 -14.07 5.31 -18.09
N SER A 604 -13.96 5.60 -16.80
CA SER A 604 -15.11 5.65 -15.88
C SER A 604 -16.19 6.67 -16.26
N THR A 605 -15.86 7.80 -16.88
CA THR A 605 -16.88 8.79 -17.32
C THR A 605 -17.76 8.29 -18.47
N LEU A 606 -17.40 7.19 -19.13
CA LEU A 606 -18.23 6.54 -20.15
C LEU A 606 -19.26 5.59 -19.53
N THR A 607 -19.16 5.28 -18.24
CA THR A 607 -20.08 4.38 -17.53
C THR A 607 -21.55 4.77 -17.68
N PRO A 608 -21.96 6.05 -17.58
CA PRO A 608 -23.37 6.42 -17.78
C PRO A 608 -23.88 6.05 -19.17
N PHE A 609 -23.10 6.34 -20.22
CA PHE A 609 -23.44 6.01 -21.60
C PHE A 609 -23.52 4.50 -21.83
N ILE A 610 -22.50 3.74 -21.38
CA ILE A 610 -22.45 2.28 -21.51
C ILE A 610 -23.65 1.65 -20.78
N THR A 611 -23.91 2.10 -19.54
CA THR A 611 -24.98 1.55 -18.70
C THR A 611 -26.35 1.80 -19.33
N GLU A 612 -26.59 2.99 -19.89
CA GLU A 612 -27.83 3.29 -20.60
C GLU A 612 -28.06 2.36 -21.80
N GLN A 613 -27.04 2.21 -22.65
CA GLN A 613 -27.13 1.33 -23.83
C GLN A 613 -27.37 -0.15 -23.44
N LEU A 614 -26.71 -0.63 -22.38
CA LEU A 614 -26.91 -1.98 -21.87
C LEU A 614 -28.32 -2.19 -21.27
N PHE A 615 -28.86 -1.22 -20.53
CA PHE A 615 -30.23 -1.29 -20.05
C PHE A 615 -31.25 -1.22 -21.19
N GLU A 616 -31.01 -0.43 -22.24
CA GLU A 616 -31.84 -0.41 -23.45
C GLU A 616 -31.87 -1.78 -24.14
N ARG A 617 -30.71 -2.45 -24.26
CA ARG A 617 -30.62 -3.82 -24.78
C ARG A 617 -31.44 -4.82 -23.96
N ILE A 618 -31.41 -4.72 -22.62
CA ILE A 618 -32.27 -5.54 -21.74
C ILE A 618 -33.75 -5.29 -22.05
N SER A 619 -34.15 -4.03 -22.23
CA SER A 619 -35.54 -3.67 -22.56
C SER A 619 -36.03 -4.27 -23.87
N PHE A 620 -35.19 -4.25 -24.91
CA PHE A 620 -35.52 -4.84 -26.20
C PHE A 620 -35.79 -6.36 -26.11
N ASN A 621 -35.05 -7.06 -25.24
CA ASN A 621 -35.14 -8.50 -25.07
C ASN A 621 -36.40 -8.98 -24.31
N LEU A 622 -37.19 -8.09 -23.69
CA LEU A 622 -38.38 -8.43 -22.88
C LEU A 622 -39.60 -8.90 -23.69
N THR A 623 -39.56 -8.84 -25.02
CA THR A 623 -40.72 -9.10 -25.87
C THR A 623 -40.91 -10.56 -26.30
N GLN A 624 -39.94 -11.46 -26.07
CA GLN A 624 -40.02 -12.90 -26.42
C GLN A 624 -39.16 -13.76 -25.47
N SER A 625 -39.70 -14.86 -24.94
CA SER A 625 -39.02 -15.81 -24.03
C SER A 625 -38.16 -16.82 -24.81
N ASN A 626 -36.84 -16.84 -24.55
CA ASN A 626 -35.90 -17.81 -25.12
C ASN A 626 -34.71 -17.97 -24.15
N GLU A 627 -34.25 -19.19 -23.85
CA GLU A 627 -33.20 -19.48 -22.83
C GLU A 627 -31.90 -18.70 -23.09
N ASN A 628 -31.50 -18.54 -24.35
CA ASN A 628 -30.31 -17.78 -24.75
C ASN A 628 -30.37 -16.29 -24.34
N ARG A 629 -31.57 -15.71 -24.18
CA ARG A 629 -31.73 -14.31 -23.76
C ARG A 629 -31.56 -14.11 -22.25
N GLU A 630 -31.85 -15.11 -21.43
CA GLU A 630 -31.60 -15.04 -19.98
C GLU A 630 -30.09 -15.10 -19.66
N ILE A 631 -29.34 -15.90 -20.44
CA ILE A 631 -27.87 -15.94 -20.38
C ILE A 631 -27.28 -14.58 -20.79
N GLU A 632 -27.78 -13.96 -21.87
CA GLU A 632 -27.38 -12.61 -22.29
C GLU A 632 -27.69 -11.58 -21.19
N LYS A 633 -28.90 -11.59 -20.62
CA LYS A 633 -29.29 -10.68 -19.52
C LYS A 633 -28.34 -10.81 -18.33
N THR A 634 -28.01 -12.03 -17.92
CA THR A 634 -27.09 -12.29 -16.81
C THR A 634 -25.72 -11.68 -17.11
N LYS A 635 -25.18 -11.90 -18.31
CA LYS A 635 -23.89 -11.32 -18.70
C LYS A 635 -23.92 -9.79 -18.80
N ILE A 636 -25.02 -9.21 -19.25
CA ILE A 636 -25.18 -7.74 -19.25
C ILE A 636 -25.12 -7.22 -17.82
N PHE A 637 -25.79 -7.88 -16.87
CA PHE A 637 -25.71 -7.48 -15.47
C PHE A 637 -24.29 -7.64 -14.90
N GLU A 638 -23.58 -8.74 -15.17
CA GLU A 638 -22.17 -8.90 -14.79
C GLU A 638 -21.28 -7.78 -15.36
N THR A 639 -21.59 -7.32 -16.57
CA THR A 639 -20.86 -6.23 -17.23
C THR A 639 -21.08 -4.92 -16.50
N ILE A 640 -22.34 -4.62 -16.15
CA ILE A 640 -22.73 -3.40 -15.43
C ILE A 640 -22.17 -3.40 -14.01
N SER A 641 -22.18 -4.53 -13.31
CA SER A 641 -21.64 -4.63 -11.94
C SER A 641 -20.14 -4.36 -11.87
N GLY A 642 -19.40 -4.65 -12.94
CA GLY A 642 -17.98 -4.30 -13.07
C GLY A 642 -17.69 -2.81 -13.36
N LEU A 643 -18.71 -1.97 -13.61
CA LEU A 643 -18.52 -0.54 -13.92
C LEU A 643 -18.56 0.34 -12.67
N ASP A 644 -17.99 1.55 -12.77
CA ASP A 644 -18.08 2.56 -11.71
C ASP A 644 -19.43 3.29 -11.74
N LEU A 645 -20.43 2.67 -11.12
CA LEU A 645 -21.81 3.18 -11.07
C LEU A 645 -21.96 4.48 -10.27
N THR A 646 -20.92 4.94 -9.55
CA THR A 646 -20.98 6.21 -8.79
C THR A 646 -21.10 7.42 -9.71
N THR A 647 -20.57 7.31 -10.93
CA THR A 647 -20.57 8.35 -11.98
C THR A 647 -21.96 8.63 -12.58
N ILE A 648 -22.93 7.76 -12.33
CA ILE A 648 -24.31 7.89 -12.83
C ILE A 648 -25.07 8.92 -12.00
N GLU A 649 -25.85 9.78 -12.65
CA GLU A 649 -26.71 10.73 -11.95
C GLU A 649 -27.82 10.04 -11.14
N ASP A 650 -28.19 10.61 -10.00
CA ASP A 650 -29.17 10.02 -9.07
C ASP A 650 -30.54 9.77 -9.70
N SER A 651 -30.98 10.64 -10.61
CA SER A 651 -32.22 10.49 -11.38
C SER A 651 -32.21 9.18 -12.20
N GLN A 652 -31.09 8.90 -12.86
CA GLN A 652 -30.91 7.73 -13.70
C GLN A 652 -30.68 6.47 -12.86
N LYS A 653 -29.95 6.56 -11.73
CA LYS A 653 -29.84 5.47 -10.74
C LYS A 653 -31.22 5.00 -10.28
N MET A 654 -32.09 5.92 -9.87
CA MET A 654 -33.46 5.60 -9.46
C MET A 654 -34.27 4.95 -10.59
N LYS A 655 -34.15 5.46 -11.83
CA LYS A 655 -34.78 4.88 -13.02
C LYS A 655 -34.35 3.41 -13.23
N TYR A 656 -33.06 3.11 -13.09
CA TYR A 656 -32.56 1.73 -13.21
C TYR A 656 -33.03 0.84 -12.06
N ILE A 657 -33.06 1.35 -10.82
CA ILE A 657 -33.62 0.63 -9.67
C ILE A 657 -35.09 0.25 -9.92
N ARG A 658 -35.93 1.20 -10.34
CA ARG A 658 -37.35 0.95 -10.66
C ARG A 658 -37.51 -0.15 -11.70
N LYS A 659 -36.70 -0.09 -12.77
CA LYS A 659 -36.72 -1.09 -13.84
C LYS A 659 -36.31 -2.47 -13.32
N MET A 660 -35.33 -2.58 -12.43
CA MET A 660 -34.96 -3.87 -11.82
C MET A 660 -36.02 -4.42 -10.87
N ILE A 661 -36.73 -3.55 -10.12
CA ILE A 661 -37.89 -3.96 -9.32
C ILE A 661 -38.98 -4.54 -10.24
N GLU A 662 -39.29 -3.87 -11.35
CA GLU A 662 -40.26 -4.36 -12.34
C GLU A 662 -39.85 -5.71 -12.94
N LEU A 663 -38.56 -5.86 -13.30
CA LEU A 663 -38.02 -7.13 -13.79
C LEU A 663 -38.10 -8.26 -12.75
N ALA A 664 -37.94 -7.94 -11.46
CA ALA A 664 -38.04 -8.92 -10.38
C ALA A 664 -39.49 -9.36 -10.11
N GLU A 665 -40.48 -8.56 -10.52
CA GLU A 665 -41.90 -8.86 -10.37
C GLU A 665 -42.48 -9.73 -11.49
N MET A 666 -41.86 -9.74 -12.67
CA MET A 666 -42.32 -10.51 -13.82
C MET A 666 -42.31 -12.03 -13.53
N GLU A 667 -43.38 -12.72 -13.91
CA GLU A 667 -43.51 -14.17 -13.77
C GLU A 667 -42.62 -14.88 -14.81
N GLU A 668 -41.92 -15.94 -14.39
CA GLU A 668 -41.35 -16.89 -15.33
C GLU A 668 -42.48 -17.83 -15.78
N ASP A 669 -42.78 -17.85 -17.09
CA ASP A 669 -43.61 -18.92 -17.65
C ASP A 669 -42.96 -20.27 -17.34
N VAL A 670 -43.68 -21.11 -16.61
CA VAL A 670 -43.26 -22.46 -16.22
C VAL A 670 -43.10 -23.32 -17.47
N VAL A 671 -41.92 -23.34 -18.06
CA VAL A 671 -41.52 -24.39 -19.00
C VAL A 671 -40.90 -25.53 -18.19
N GLY A 672 -41.64 -26.63 -18.00
CA GLY A 672 -41.03 -27.92 -17.69
C GLY A 672 -41.54 -28.73 -16.50
N ASN A 673 -42.81 -28.60 -16.06
CA ASN A 673 -43.40 -29.62 -15.18
C ASN A 673 -44.02 -30.75 -16.03
N ASN A 674 -43.17 -31.59 -16.64
CA ASN A 674 -43.59 -32.79 -17.38
C ASN A 674 -42.54 -33.92 -17.34
N LYS A 675 -42.03 -34.23 -16.14
CA LYS A 675 -41.21 -35.44 -15.90
C LYS A 675 -41.67 -36.30 -14.70
N TYR A 676 -42.91 -36.14 -14.25
CA TYR A 676 -43.56 -37.09 -13.34
C TYR A 676 -44.76 -37.75 -14.03
N ASN A 677 -44.47 -38.65 -14.97
CA ASN A 677 -45.35 -39.76 -15.33
C ASN A 677 -44.59 -40.76 -16.20
N ASN A 678 -43.90 -41.70 -15.54
CA ASN A 678 -43.79 -43.07 -15.99
C ASN A 678 -43.28 -43.95 -14.84
N HIS A 679 -44.22 -44.41 -14.01
CA HIS A 679 -44.10 -45.69 -13.34
C HIS A 679 -44.55 -46.77 -14.32
N ASN A 680 -43.62 -47.62 -14.75
CA ASN A 680 -43.77 -49.06 -15.03
C ASN A 680 -42.71 -49.50 -16.06
N ASN A 681 -41.67 -50.18 -15.58
CA ASN A 681 -41.47 -51.59 -15.92
C ASN A 681 -40.28 -52.17 -15.14
N ASN A 682 -40.53 -53.34 -14.57
CA ASN A 682 -39.58 -54.27 -13.98
C ASN A 682 -38.48 -54.64 -15.01
N GLU A 683 -37.24 -54.82 -14.57
CA GLU A 683 -36.63 -56.16 -14.43
C GLU A 683 -35.18 -56.08 -13.94
N MET A 684 -34.79 -57.15 -13.26
CA MET A 684 -33.51 -57.41 -12.61
C MET A 684 -32.37 -57.62 -13.61
N MET A 685 -31.15 -57.29 -13.14
CA MET A 685 -29.86 -57.95 -13.40
C MET A 685 -29.40 -58.07 -14.87
N THR A 686 -28.31 -57.38 -15.21
CA THR A 686 -27.09 -58.03 -15.75
C THR A 686 -25.93 -57.04 -15.76
N ASP A 687 -24.76 -57.53 -15.35
CA ASP A 687 -23.44 -56.93 -15.52
C ASP A 687 -23.18 -56.65 -17.01
N GLU A 688 -22.66 -55.46 -17.33
CA GLU A 688 -21.69 -55.20 -18.41
C GLU A 688 -21.26 -53.71 -18.38
N ASP A 689 -19.97 -53.48 -18.13
CA ASP A 689 -19.27 -52.22 -18.51
C ASP A 689 -19.41 -52.00 -20.02
N PRO A 690 -19.46 -50.74 -20.53
CA PRO A 690 -18.21 -50.18 -21.06
C PRO A 690 -18.05 -48.63 -21.03
N VAL A 691 -16.82 -48.20 -20.73
CA VAL A 691 -15.98 -47.22 -21.47
C VAL A 691 -16.57 -45.84 -21.87
N GLU A 692 -15.99 -44.82 -21.24
CA GLU A 692 -15.50 -43.51 -21.76
C GLU A 692 -16.34 -42.70 -22.78
N ALA A 693 -16.65 -41.46 -22.38
CA ALA A 693 -16.49 -40.29 -23.24
C ALA A 693 -16.17 -39.06 -22.37
N GLU A 694 -14.91 -38.66 -22.37
CA GLU A 694 -14.43 -37.39 -21.85
C GLU A 694 -14.92 -36.23 -22.74
N ILE A 695 -15.48 -35.19 -22.13
CA ILE A 695 -15.60 -33.86 -22.76
C ILE A 695 -14.79 -32.90 -21.88
N GLU A 696 -13.65 -32.49 -22.43
CA GLU A 696 -12.78 -31.44 -21.91
C GLU A 696 -13.45 -30.06 -22.11
N ASP A 697 -13.88 -29.41 -21.03
CA ASP A 697 -14.16 -27.97 -21.04
C ASP A 697 -12.87 -27.20 -20.72
N SER A 698 -12.21 -26.77 -21.79
CA SER A 698 -11.08 -25.85 -21.79
C SER A 698 -11.57 -24.41 -21.96
N PHE A 699 -11.75 -23.66 -20.87
CA PHE A 699 -11.73 -22.19 -20.91
C PHE A 699 -10.85 -21.65 -19.79
N GLY A 700 -9.67 -21.13 -20.19
CA GLY A 700 -8.73 -20.49 -19.30
C GLY A 700 -9.16 -19.08 -18.96
N SER A 701 -9.43 -18.83 -17.68
CA SER A 701 -9.42 -17.49 -17.09
C SER A 701 -8.00 -17.19 -16.59
N SER A 702 -7.36 -16.19 -17.20
CA SER A 702 -6.10 -15.60 -16.75
C SER A 702 -6.33 -14.77 -15.47
N GLN A 703 -5.36 -14.88 -14.57
CA GLN A 703 -5.39 -14.41 -13.18
C GLN A 703 -5.35 -12.89 -13.04
N CYS A 704 -6.02 -12.37 -12.01
CA CYS A 704 -5.57 -11.22 -11.23
C CYS A 704 -5.47 -11.63 -9.74
N GLY A 705 -4.61 -10.93 -9.00
CA GLY A 705 -3.88 -11.42 -7.82
C GLY A 705 -4.65 -11.74 -6.55
N THR A 706 -4.15 -12.76 -5.85
CA THR A 706 -4.09 -12.96 -4.39
C THR A 706 -5.27 -12.47 -3.54
N GLY A 707 -6.15 -13.41 -3.19
CA GLY A 707 -7.09 -13.33 -2.07
C GLY A 707 -7.70 -14.73 -1.88
N CYS A 708 -7.63 -15.27 -0.67
CA CYS A 708 -7.84 -16.68 -0.36
C CYS A 708 -9.10 -17.30 -0.99
N GLY A 709 -8.91 -18.44 -1.65
CA GLY A 709 -9.99 -19.37 -1.96
C GLY A 709 -10.60 -19.91 -0.68
N HIS A 710 -11.80 -19.46 -0.37
CA HIS A 710 -12.83 -20.25 0.29
C HIS A 710 -14.00 -20.25 -0.67
N ASN A 711 -14.37 -21.44 -1.13
CA ASN A 711 -15.69 -21.72 -1.65
C ASN A 711 -16.68 -21.48 -0.50
N HIS A 712 -16.95 -20.21 -0.19
CA HIS A 712 -18.32 -19.86 0.11
C HIS A 712 -19.08 -20.32 -1.11
N SER A 713 -20.06 -21.19 -0.90
CA SER A 713 -21.13 -21.40 -1.87
C SER A 713 -21.46 -20.03 -2.45
N HIS A 714 -21.04 -19.80 -3.69
CA HIS A 714 -21.59 -18.76 -4.55
C HIS A 714 -23.05 -19.16 -4.75
N ASP A 715 -23.86 -19.03 -3.71
CA ASP A 715 -25.30 -19.06 -3.83
C ASP A 715 -25.60 -17.73 -4.50
N HIS A 716 -25.69 -17.80 -5.82
CA HIS A 716 -25.89 -16.71 -6.74
C HIS A 716 -27.00 -15.78 -6.22
N ARG A 717 -26.62 -14.70 -5.53
CA ARG A 717 -27.38 -13.47 -5.65
C ARG A 717 -27.43 -13.18 -7.14
N GLY A 718 -28.62 -13.08 -7.71
CA GLY A 718 -28.73 -12.66 -9.11
C GLY A 718 -28.00 -11.32 -9.25
N GLU A 719 -27.15 -11.19 -10.27
CA GLU A 719 -26.38 -9.97 -10.58
C GLU A 719 -27.25 -8.69 -10.54
N MET A 720 -28.53 -8.83 -10.88
CA MET A 720 -29.55 -7.80 -10.72
C MET A 720 -29.64 -7.23 -9.28
N SER A 721 -29.68 -8.09 -8.26
CA SER A 721 -29.73 -7.66 -6.85
C SER A 721 -28.45 -6.95 -6.41
N HIS A 722 -27.30 -7.37 -6.94
CA HIS A 722 -26.03 -6.72 -6.66
C HIS A 722 -26.01 -5.30 -7.25
N ILE A 723 -26.46 -5.11 -8.51
CA ILE A 723 -26.58 -3.78 -9.11
C ILE A 723 -27.56 -2.90 -8.34
N CYS A 724 -28.72 -3.43 -7.91
CA CYS A 724 -29.66 -2.69 -7.05
C CYS A 724 -28.97 -2.17 -5.79
N LEU A 725 -28.17 -3.00 -5.13
CA LEU A 725 -27.40 -2.63 -3.94
C LEU A 725 -26.38 -1.54 -4.25
N LEU A 726 -25.60 -1.69 -5.33
CA LEU A 726 -24.58 -0.73 -5.73
C LEU A 726 -25.17 0.64 -6.10
N LEU A 727 -26.28 0.66 -6.83
CA LEU A 727 -26.96 1.90 -7.21
C LEU A 727 -27.55 2.57 -5.96
N ASN A 728 -28.30 1.82 -5.14
CA ASN A 728 -29.01 2.39 -4.00
C ASN A 728 -28.05 2.88 -2.90
N ARG A 729 -26.95 2.15 -2.61
CA ARG A 729 -25.97 2.59 -1.60
C ARG A 729 -25.29 3.91 -1.96
N SER A 730 -25.20 4.23 -3.25
CA SER A 730 -24.59 5.45 -3.76
C SER A 730 -25.53 6.67 -3.79
N LEU A 731 -26.81 6.48 -3.50
CA LEU A 731 -27.80 7.56 -3.43
C LEU A 731 -27.76 8.29 -2.07
N PRO A 732 -28.06 9.59 -2.02
CA PRO A 732 -28.36 10.31 -0.78
C PRO A 732 -29.55 9.68 -0.03
N PHE A 733 -29.61 9.82 1.30
CA PHE A 733 -30.62 9.14 2.12
C PHE A 733 -32.05 9.57 1.78
N GLU A 734 -32.27 10.81 1.33
CA GLU A 734 -33.58 11.30 0.89
C GLU A 734 -34.08 10.58 -0.37
N LYS A 735 -33.14 10.24 -1.27
CA LYS A 735 -33.43 9.49 -2.49
C LYS A 735 -33.61 8.00 -2.20
N GLN A 736 -32.85 7.45 -1.26
CA GLN A 736 -33.10 6.10 -0.75
C GLN A 736 -34.48 5.98 -0.09
N GLN A 737 -34.92 7.00 0.66
CA GLN A 737 -36.27 7.04 1.22
C GLN A 737 -37.33 7.02 0.12
N GLN A 738 -37.16 7.80 -0.96
CA GLN A 738 -38.07 7.78 -2.11
C GLN A 738 -38.16 6.39 -2.75
N VAL A 739 -37.03 5.72 -2.95
CA VAL A 739 -36.98 4.34 -3.48
C VAL A 739 -37.71 3.36 -2.54
N LEU A 740 -37.52 3.49 -1.22
CA LEU A 740 -38.17 2.65 -0.23
C LEU A 740 -39.69 2.88 -0.18
N ASP A 741 -40.14 4.15 -0.22
CA ASP A 741 -41.55 4.52 -0.23
C ASP A 741 -42.26 3.97 -1.47
N GLU A 742 -41.60 4.01 -2.63
CA GLU A 742 -42.10 3.39 -3.87
C GLU A 742 -42.20 1.87 -3.75
N LEU A 743 -41.23 1.21 -3.12
CA LEU A 743 -41.26 -0.24 -2.89
C LEU A 743 -42.41 -0.63 -1.96
N LEU A 744 -42.65 0.15 -0.89
CA LEU A 744 -43.74 -0.07 0.07
C LEU A 744 -45.13 0.05 -0.58
N GLN A 745 -45.29 0.85 -1.63
CA GLN A 745 -46.55 0.96 -2.39
C GLN A 745 -46.89 -0.30 -3.21
N ARG A 746 -45.97 -1.25 -3.40
CA ARG A 746 -46.10 -2.37 -4.36
C ARG A 746 -46.67 -3.69 -3.78
N ASN A 747 -47.52 -3.66 -2.75
CA ASN A 747 -48.14 -4.86 -2.16
C ASN A 747 -47.12 -5.99 -1.86
N ILE A 748 -46.07 -5.67 -1.11
CA ILE A 748 -44.92 -6.55 -0.80
C ILE A 748 -45.35 -7.95 -0.35
N GLY A 749 -46.39 -8.05 0.50
CA GLY A 749 -46.88 -9.33 1.02
C GLY A 749 -47.33 -10.32 -0.06
N VAL A 750 -47.95 -9.83 -1.15
CA VAL A 750 -48.39 -10.67 -2.28
C VAL A 750 -47.17 -11.16 -3.07
N ARG A 751 -46.20 -10.28 -3.31
CA ARG A 751 -44.98 -10.62 -4.08
C ARG A 751 -44.07 -11.60 -3.35
N LEU A 752 -43.99 -11.49 -2.02
CA LEU A 752 -43.30 -12.46 -1.17
C LEU A 752 -44.04 -13.78 -0.99
N SER A 753 -45.21 -13.96 -1.60
CA SER A 753 -45.95 -15.24 -1.66
C SER A 753 -46.12 -15.78 -3.09
N GLY A 754 -45.60 -15.06 -4.10
CA GLY A 754 -45.77 -15.39 -5.52
C GLY A 754 -44.68 -16.29 -6.09
N PRO A 755 -44.82 -16.73 -7.36
CA PRO A 755 -43.86 -17.62 -8.03
C PRO A 755 -42.47 -16.97 -8.23
N SER A 756 -42.40 -15.64 -8.31
CA SER A 756 -41.15 -14.87 -8.46
C SER A 756 -40.44 -14.52 -7.14
N ILE A 757 -40.86 -15.11 -6.01
CA ILE A 757 -40.35 -14.81 -4.66
C ILE A 757 -38.81 -14.81 -4.58
N LYS A 758 -38.11 -15.73 -5.26
CA LYS A 758 -36.65 -15.82 -5.23
C LYS A 758 -35.99 -14.52 -5.74
N LYS A 759 -36.39 -14.03 -6.91
CA LYS A 759 -35.84 -12.82 -7.52
C LYS A 759 -36.23 -11.59 -6.71
N PHE A 760 -37.51 -11.48 -6.36
CA PHE A 760 -38.03 -10.35 -5.59
C PHE A 760 -37.39 -10.24 -4.20
N ALA A 761 -37.27 -11.34 -3.45
CA ALA A 761 -36.63 -11.34 -2.13
C ALA A 761 -35.15 -10.90 -2.19
N SER A 762 -34.42 -11.27 -3.24
CA SER A 762 -33.03 -10.84 -3.42
C SER A 762 -32.89 -9.33 -3.67
N VAL A 763 -33.75 -8.74 -4.53
CA VAL A 763 -33.77 -7.30 -4.80
C VAL A 763 -34.27 -6.52 -3.58
N PHE A 764 -35.32 -7.00 -2.93
CA PHE A 764 -35.87 -6.44 -1.70
C PHE A 764 -34.79 -6.36 -0.61
N SER A 765 -34.07 -7.46 -0.38
CA SER A 765 -32.97 -7.50 0.57
C SER A 765 -31.85 -6.53 0.21
N ALA A 766 -31.42 -6.52 -1.05
CA ALA A 766 -30.38 -5.61 -1.55
C ALA A 766 -30.71 -4.13 -1.30
N LEU A 767 -31.98 -3.72 -1.47
CA LEU A 767 -32.42 -2.35 -1.20
C LEU A 767 -32.35 -2.02 0.30
N ILE A 768 -32.85 -2.90 1.17
CA ILE A 768 -32.81 -2.68 2.63
C ILE A 768 -31.37 -2.68 3.17
N VAL A 769 -30.56 -3.61 2.66
CA VAL A 769 -29.14 -3.73 3.01
C VAL A 769 -28.34 -2.49 2.61
N SER A 770 -28.72 -1.79 1.55
CA SER A 770 -28.00 -0.61 1.07
C SER A 770 -28.50 0.72 1.65
N CYS A 771 -29.62 0.75 2.38
CA CYS A 771 -30.15 1.99 2.95
C CYS A 771 -29.27 2.56 4.07
N ASN A 772 -29.14 3.88 4.10
CA ASN A 772 -28.49 4.61 5.18
C ASN A 772 -29.28 4.49 6.50
N PRO A 773 -28.63 4.44 7.69
CA PRO A 773 -29.30 4.43 8.99
C PRO A 773 -30.31 5.57 9.22
N GLN A 774 -30.22 6.68 8.49
CA GLN A 774 -31.17 7.80 8.57
C GLN A 774 -32.50 7.54 7.85
N VAL A 775 -32.57 6.53 6.98
CA VAL A 775 -33.81 6.15 6.28
C VAL A 775 -34.81 5.56 7.27
N ASN A 776 -36.07 6.00 7.20
CA ASN A 776 -37.14 5.48 8.04
C ASN A 776 -37.54 4.06 7.59
N MET A 777 -37.25 3.07 8.43
CA MET A 777 -37.52 1.65 8.18
C MET A 777 -38.66 1.08 9.03
N THR A 778 -39.45 1.91 9.73
CA THR A 778 -40.49 1.45 10.68
C THR A 778 -41.48 0.46 10.04
N SER A 779 -41.97 0.74 8.83
CA SER A 779 -42.90 -0.18 8.13
C SER A 779 -42.26 -1.53 7.79
N ILE A 780 -40.94 -1.59 7.55
CA ILE A 780 -40.23 -2.85 7.33
C ILE A 780 -40.08 -3.62 8.65
N VAL A 781 -39.85 -2.91 9.76
CA VAL A 781 -39.80 -3.52 11.10
C VAL A 781 -41.14 -4.16 11.45
N GLU A 782 -42.25 -3.48 11.20
CA GLU A 782 -43.60 -4.02 11.43
C GLU A 782 -43.86 -5.31 10.61
N MET A 783 -43.30 -5.41 9.40
CA MET A 783 -43.39 -6.60 8.56
C MET A 783 -42.42 -7.72 8.96
N SER A 784 -41.47 -7.48 9.86
CA SER A 784 -40.38 -8.43 10.16
C SER A 784 -40.87 -9.77 10.71
N GLY A 785 -42.04 -9.81 11.35
CA GLY A 785 -42.67 -11.08 11.78
C GLY A 785 -43.02 -11.98 10.61
N ASN A 786 -43.57 -11.40 9.54
CA ASN A 786 -43.88 -12.12 8.30
C ASN A 786 -42.62 -12.49 7.53
N LEU A 787 -41.60 -11.62 7.50
CA LEU A 787 -40.33 -11.91 6.84
C LEU A 787 -39.59 -13.07 7.51
N LEU A 788 -39.56 -13.08 8.86
CA LEU A 788 -38.96 -14.16 9.64
C LEU A 788 -39.72 -15.47 9.44
N SER A 789 -41.05 -15.45 9.51
CA SER A 789 -41.84 -16.68 9.29
C SER A 789 -41.64 -17.24 7.88
N LEU A 790 -41.64 -16.39 6.83
CA LEU A 790 -41.33 -16.80 5.46
C LEU A 790 -39.91 -17.36 5.31
N SER A 791 -38.92 -16.77 6.00
CA SER A 791 -37.54 -17.25 5.96
C SER A 791 -37.36 -18.65 6.55
N LEU A 792 -38.24 -19.05 7.49
CA LEU A 792 -38.18 -20.33 8.18
C LEU A 792 -39.02 -21.43 7.50
N GLN A 793 -39.90 -21.08 6.56
CA GLN A 793 -40.73 -22.04 5.84
C GLN A 793 -39.91 -22.91 4.88
N ASN A 794 -40.19 -24.22 4.86
CA ASN A 794 -39.50 -25.15 3.97
C ASN A 794 -40.01 -25.13 2.51
N LEU A 795 -41.01 -24.30 2.20
CA LEU A 795 -41.63 -24.19 0.87
C LEU A 795 -40.73 -23.49 -0.16
N HIS A 796 -39.73 -22.73 0.28
CA HIS A 796 -38.93 -21.86 -0.59
C HIS A 796 -37.45 -22.26 -0.63
N PRO A 797 -36.70 -21.94 -1.70
CA PRO A 797 -35.26 -22.18 -1.76
C PRO A 797 -34.51 -21.51 -0.60
N ILE A 798 -33.39 -22.10 -0.15
CA ILE A 798 -32.58 -21.55 0.96
C ILE A 798 -32.06 -20.12 0.69
N SER A 799 -31.84 -19.77 -0.59
CA SER A 799 -31.49 -18.40 -1.02
C SER A 799 -32.51 -17.33 -0.60
N VAL A 800 -33.80 -17.69 -0.47
CA VAL A 800 -34.83 -16.80 0.08
C VAL A 800 -34.59 -16.57 1.58
N THR A 801 -34.32 -17.63 2.33
CA THR A 801 -33.94 -17.54 3.76
C THR A 801 -32.73 -16.63 3.95
N SER A 802 -31.69 -16.79 3.12
CA SER A 802 -30.46 -15.97 3.20
C SER A 802 -30.76 -14.50 2.87
N SER A 803 -31.52 -14.23 1.81
CA SER A 803 -31.89 -12.87 1.42
C SER A 803 -32.70 -12.16 2.51
N LEU A 804 -33.73 -12.80 3.05
CA LEU A 804 -34.58 -12.19 4.08
C LEU A 804 -33.84 -12.04 5.42
N SER A 805 -33.00 -13.00 5.81
CA SER A 805 -32.21 -12.90 7.04
C SER A 805 -31.16 -11.79 6.97
N GLN A 806 -30.55 -11.53 5.81
CA GLN A 806 -29.68 -10.37 5.58
C GLN A 806 -30.42 -9.04 5.75
N ALA A 807 -31.68 -8.96 5.28
CA ALA A 807 -32.50 -7.76 5.47
C ALA A 807 -32.79 -7.54 6.97
N ILE A 808 -33.20 -8.58 7.70
CA ILE A 808 -33.41 -8.52 9.16
C ILE A 808 -32.13 -8.12 9.91
N ALA A 809 -30.99 -8.68 9.51
CA ALA A 809 -29.70 -8.34 10.09
C ALA A 809 -29.31 -6.88 9.83
N SER A 810 -29.60 -6.35 8.63
CA SER A 810 -29.45 -4.92 8.29
C SER A 810 -30.29 -4.03 9.21
N LEU A 811 -31.55 -4.38 9.44
CA LEU A 811 -32.43 -3.65 10.37
C LEU A 811 -31.86 -3.65 11.79
N LEU A 812 -31.51 -4.84 12.32
CA LEU A 812 -30.90 -4.99 13.63
C LEU A 812 -29.58 -4.24 13.76
N ASN A 813 -28.83 -4.10 12.67
CA ASN A 813 -27.57 -3.38 12.66
C ASN A 813 -27.77 -1.85 12.69
N LYS A 814 -28.74 -1.34 11.91
CA LYS A 814 -28.87 0.11 11.61
C LYS A 814 -29.86 0.86 12.50
N ILE A 815 -30.87 0.20 13.06
CA ILE A 815 -31.88 0.85 13.93
C ILE A 815 -31.24 1.27 15.26
N PRO A 816 -31.56 2.46 15.80
CA PRO A 816 -31.05 2.91 17.10
C PRO A 816 -31.33 1.91 18.23
N ILE A 817 -30.32 1.56 19.03
CA ILE A 817 -30.40 0.48 20.02
C ILE A 817 -31.41 0.74 21.15
N GLU A 818 -31.68 2.02 21.44
CA GLU A 818 -32.60 2.44 22.51
C GLU A 818 -34.07 2.50 22.06
N SER A 819 -34.32 2.40 20.75
CA SER A 819 -35.64 2.57 20.16
C SER A 819 -36.57 1.40 20.47
N ASP A 820 -37.88 1.65 20.47
CA ASP A 820 -38.88 0.61 20.72
C ASP A 820 -38.95 -0.39 19.55
N GLU A 821 -38.63 0.06 18.33
CA GLU A 821 -38.48 -0.80 17.15
C GLU A 821 -37.35 -1.82 17.33
N PHE A 822 -36.20 -1.41 17.88
CA PHE A 822 -35.10 -2.34 18.15
C PHE A 822 -35.47 -3.38 19.21
N LYS A 823 -36.13 -2.95 20.30
CA LYS A 823 -36.61 -3.86 21.35
C LYS A 823 -37.65 -4.84 20.81
N TYR A 824 -38.60 -4.35 20.03
CA TYR A 824 -39.62 -5.17 19.36
C TYR A 824 -38.97 -6.21 18.43
N LEU A 825 -38.07 -5.78 17.53
CA LEU A 825 -37.41 -6.66 16.58
C LEU A 825 -36.55 -7.72 17.28
N THR A 826 -35.83 -7.34 18.34
CA THR A 826 -35.03 -8.28 19.14
C THR A 826 -35.92 -9.29 19.88
N SER A 827 -37.03 -8.83 20.49
CA SER A 827 -38.01 -9.73 21.13
C SER A 827 -38.58 -10.73 20.14
N LEU A 828 -38.91 -10.27 18.93
CA LEU A 828 -39.43 -11.10 17.85
C LEU A 828 -38.39 -12.14 17.40
N CYS A 829 -37.12 -11.73 17.22
CA CYS A 829 -36.03 -12.64 16.89
C CYS A 829 -35.78 -13.68 17.99
N ASN A 830 -35.91 -13.30 19.26
CA ASN A 830 -35.79 -14.23 20.38
C ASN A 830 -36.90 -15.28 20.35
N THR A 831 -38.16 -14.85 20.25
CA THR A 831 -39.33 -15.75 20.27
C THR A 831 -39.39 -16.66 19.05
N LEU A 832 -39.06 -16.17 17.85
CA LEU A 832 -39.20 -16.96 16.61
C LEU A 832 -37.97 -17.80 16.25
N VAL A 833 -36.77 -17.47 16.76
CA VAL A 833 -35.52 -18.13 16.35
C VAL A 833 -34.75 -18.69 17.55
N LEU A 834 -34.45 -17.87 18.55
CA LEU A 834 -33.59 -18.26 19.68
C LEU A 834 -34.26 -19.30 20.60
N GLU A 835 -35.50 -19.03 21.03
CA GLU A 835 -36.26 -19.90 21.93
C GLU A 835 -36.55 -21.28 21.31
N PRO A 836 -37.03 -21.42 20.05
CA PRO A 836 -37.20 -22.72 19.41
C PRO A 836 -35.90 -23.54 19.33
N LEU A 837 -34.78 -22.91 18.96
CA LEU A 837 -33.48 -23.58 18.94
C LEU A 837 -33.06 -24.05 20.33
N SER A 838 -33.28 -23.24 21.36
CA SER A 838 -33.00 -23.63 22.75
C SER A 838 -33.88 -24.81 23.20
N GLN A 839 -35.14 -24.87 22.78
CA GLN A 839 -36.05 -25.99 23.11
C GLN A 839 -35.61 -27.30 22.46
N VAL A 840 -35.13 -27.25 21.22
CA VAL A 840 -34.55 -28.41 20.52
C VAL A 840 -33.30 -28.92 21.26
N LEU A 841 -32.38 -28.03 21.63
CA LEU A 841 -31.15 -28.40 22.34
C LEU A 841 -31.42 -28.96 23.76
N ASN A 842 -32.52 -28.54 24.40
CA ASN A 842 -32.94 -29.05 25.71
C ASN A 842 -33.77 -30.35 25.63
N GLY A 843 -34.00 -30.90 24.43
CA GLY A 843 -34.74 -32.15 24.26
C GLY A 843 -36.25 -32.05 24.53
N VAL A 844 -36.81 -30.84 24.47
CA VAL A 844 -38.24 -30.59 24.74
C VAL A 844 -39.11 -30.77 23.50
N ALA A 845 -38.53 -30.66 22.29
CA ALA A 845 -39.24 -30.78 21.02
C ALA A 845 -39.21 -32.23 20.48
N THR A 846 -40.39 -32.83 20.26
CA THR A 846 -40.55 -34.21 19.78
C THR A 846 -40.93 -34.35 18.30
N ASP A 847 -41.18 -33.24 17.59
CA ASP A 847 -41.63 -33.30 16.20
C ASP A 847 -40.46 -33.40 15.21
N THR A 848 -40.43 -34.51 14.46
CA THR A 848 -39.39 -34.87 13.48
C THR A 848 -39.25 -33.88 12.32
N ASP A 849 -40.27 -33.06 12.01
CA ASP A 849 -40.22 -32.03 10.96
C ASP A 849 -39.29 -30.86 11.31
N HIS A 850 -39.03 -30.60 12.60
CA HIS A 850 -38.14 -29.51 13.02
C HIS A 850 -36.68 -29.74 12.62
N ILE A 851 -36.23 -31.00 12.52
CA ILE A 851 -34.83 -31.34 12.22
C ILE A 851 -34.46 -30.95 10.77
N LEU A 852 -35.38 -31.08 9.81
CA LEU A 852 -35.18 -30.70 8.40
C LEU A 852 -35.18 -29.18 8.16
N SER A 853 -35.63 -28.39 9.14
CA SER A 853 -35.68 -26.92 9.06
C SER A 853 -34.54 -26.24 9.84
N LEU A 854 -33.77 -26.99 10.64
CA LEU A 854 -32.76 -26.42 11.52
C LEU A 854 -31.65 -25.68 10.76
N ASP A 855 -31.34 -26.12 9.54
CA ASP A 855 -30.44 -25.46 8.57
C ASP A 855 -30.83 -23.98 8.36
N ARG A 856 -32.14 -23.70 8.26
CA ARG A 856 -32.70 -22.35 8.07
C ARG A 856 -32.64 -21.53 9.34
N TYR A 857 -32.93 -22.16 10.48
CA TYR A 857 -32.79 -21.51 11.78
C TYR A 857 -31.34 -21.08 12.04
N LEU A 858 -30.36 -21.93 11.72
CA LEU A 858 -28.94 -21.61 11.84
C LEU A 858 -28.53 -20.47 10.87
N GLU A 859 -29.03 -20.49 9.63
CA GLU A 859 -28.81 -19.39 8.67
C GLU A 859 -29.33 -18.06 9.24
N VAL A 860 -30.60 -18.01 9.66
CA VAL A 860 -31.22 -16.80 10.23
C VAL A 860 -30.49 -16.33 11.49
N LEU A 861 -30.17 -17.26 12.40
CA LEU A 861 -29.42 -16.97 13.61
C LEU A 861 -28.05 -16.35 13.32
N SER A 862 -27.33 -16.86 12.31
CA SER A 862 -26.00 -16.37 11.96
C SER A 862 -26.01 -14.92 11.45
N TRP A 863 -27.02 -14.55 10.67
CA TRP A 863 -27.20 -13.18 10.18
C TRP A 863 -27.63 -12.24 11.29
N ILE A 864 -28.56 -12.66 12.17
CA ILE A 864 -28.93 -11.90 13.39
C ILE A 864 -27.67 -11.64 14.23
N LEU A 865 -26.88 -12.69 14.47
CA LEU A 865 -25.62 -12.60 15.22
C LEU A 865 -24.65 -11.62 14.54
N LYS A 866 -24.46 -11.69 13.21
CA LYS A 866 -23.64 -10.74 12.45
C LYS A 866 -24.08 -9.29 12.68
N GLY A 867 -25.38 -9.00 12.53
CA GLY A 867 -25.94 -7.66 12.69
C GLY A 867 -25.68 -7.07 14.07
N LEU A 868 -25.84 -7.88 15.13
CA LEU A 868 -25.61 -7.50 16.52
C LEU A 868 -24.12 -7.35 16.87
N VAL A 869 -23.27 -8.28 16.44
CA VAL A 869 -21.84 -8.27 16.75
C VAL A 869 -21.16 -7.09 16.04
N MET A 870 -21.44 -6.89 14.75
CA MET A 870 -20.82 -5.84 13.94
C MET A 870 -21.06 -4.44 14.51
N ARG A 871 -22.24 -4.18 15.10
CA ARG A 871 -22.58 -2.90 15.76
C ARG A 871 -22.12 -2.80 17.22
N GLY A 872 -21.59 -3.87 17.81
CA GLY A 872 -21.16 -3.88 19.21
C GLY A 872 -22.22 -4.21 20.26
N ALA A 873 -23.38 -4.75 19.86
CA ALA A 873 -24.51 -5.07 20.75
C ALA A 873 -24.32 -6.44 21.46
N TYR A 874 -23.18 -6.61 22.15
CA TYR A 874 -22.77 -7.90 22.73
C TYR A 874 -23.68 -8.41 23.85
N LEU A 875 -24.43 -7.52 24.52
CA LEU A 875 -25.44 -7.92 25.51
C LEU A 875 -26.49 -8.85 24.90
N TYR A 876 -26.87 -8.60 23.64
CA TYR A 876 -27.83 -9.42 22.90
C TYR A 876 -27.12 -10.56 22.16
N ALA A 877 -25.95 -10.29 21.59
CA ALA A 877 -25.21 -11.26 20.79
C ALA A 877 -24.74 -12.50 21.58
N ASP A 878 -24.43 -12.38 22.88
CA ASP A 878 -23.90 -13.51 23.67
C ASP A 878 -24.88 -14.69 23.72
N ALA A 879 -26.19 -14.44 23.84
CA ALA A 879 -27.20 -15.49 23.85
C ALA A 879 -27.21 -16.31 22.55
N TYR A 880 -27.19 -15.63 21.39
CA TYR A 880 -27.11 -16.26 20.07
C TYR A 880 -25.78 -17.02 19.91
N SER A 881 -24.67 -16.45 20.37
CA SER A 881 -23.35 -17.08 20.32
C SER A 881 -23.28 -18.35 21.18
N ASN A 882 -23.91 -18.34 22.36
CA ASN A 882 -23.98 -19.51 23.24
C ASN A 882 -24.82 -20.63 22.63
N ILE A 883 -25.99 -20.32 22.05
CA ILE A 883 -26.79 -21.31 21.32
C ILE A 883 -25.99 -21.89 20.16
N LEU A 884 -25.26 -21.05 19.41
CA LEU A 884 -24.44 -21.52 18.31
C LEU A 884 -23.32 -22.46 18.78
N CYS A 885 -22.65 -22.15 19.90
CA CYS A 885 -21.67 -23.05 20.52
C CYS A 885 -22.30 -24.38 20.94
N SER A 886 -23.51 -24.35 21.52
CA SER A 886 -24.24 -25.57 21.90
C SER A 886 -24.60 -26.42 20.68
N CYS A 887 -24.97 -25.80 19.55
CA CYS A 887 -25.23 -26.52 18.29
C CYS A 887 -23.98 -27.20 17.71
N LEU A 888 -22.76 -26.75 18.03
CA LEU A 888 -21.53 -27.42 17.61
C LEU A 888 -21.31 -28.77 18.32
N VAL A 889 -21.71 -28.87 19.58
CA VAL A 889 -21.45 -30.03 20.45
C VAL A 889 -22.66 -30.93 20.66
N PHE A 890 -23.83 -30.52 20.17
CA PHE A 890 -25.05 -31.30 20.30
C PHE A 890 -25.08 -32.45 19.31
N ASP A 891 -25.38 -33.65 19.81
CA ASP A 891 -25.56 -34.85 18.99
C ASP A 891 -27.03 -34.94 18.56
N PHE A 892 -27.32 -34.49 17.34
CA PHE A 892 -28.69 -34.46 16.83
C PHE A 892 -29.25 -35.87 16.60
N PRO A 893 -30.55 -36.10 16.84
CA PRO A 893 -31.19 -37.37 16.52
C PRO A 893 -31.01 -37.68 15.03
N GLN A 894 -30.53 -38.90 14.71
CA GLN A 894 -30.08 -39.36 13.39
C GLN A 894 -28.64 -38.91 13.03
N GLN A 895 -27.67 -39.80 13.25
CA GLN A 895 -26.22 -39.57 13.09
C GLN A 895 -25.82 -38.92 11.74
N HIS A 896 -26.49 -39.24 10.62
CA HIS A 896 -26.18 -38.67 9.30
C HIS A 896 -26.57 -37.18 9.16
N HIS A 897 -27.59 -36.70 9.88
CA HIS A 897 -27.98 -35.30 9.87
C HIS A 897 -27.17 -34.46 10.86
N SER A 898 -26.73 -35.08 11.97
CA SER A 898 -25.92 -34.44 13.01
C SER A 898 -24.66 -33.78 12.44
N SER A 899 -23.87 -34.53 11.66
CA SER A 899 -22.64 -34.03 11.04
C SER A 899 -22.85 -32.80 10.16
N LYS A 900 -23.92 -32.79 9.34
CA LYS A 900 -24.26 -31.66 8.46
C LYS A 900 -24.64 -30.40 9.26
N LEU A 901 -25.39 -30.57 10.36
CA LEU A 901 -25.85 -29.47 11.20
C LEU A 901 -24.72 -28.89 12.05
N ASN A 902 -23.85 -29.72 12.64
CA ASN A 902 -22.67 -29.22 13.37
C ASN A 902 -21.74 -28.45 12.41
N LYS A 903 -21.54 -28.95 11.18
CA LYS A 903 -20.80 -28.23 10.14
C LYS A 903 -21.46 -26.88 9.82
N LYS A 904 -22.77 -26.86 9.58
CA LYS A 904 -23.50 -25.61 9.31
C LYS A 904 -23.35 -24.61 10.47
N ALA A 905 -23.38 -25.08 11.72
CA ALA A 905 -23.11 -24.23 12.89
C ALA A 905 -21.67 -23.67 12.89
N ALA A 906 -20.69 -24.43 12.43
CA ALA A 906 -19.32 -23.94 12.25
C ALA A 906 -19.22 -22.85 11.16
N ASP A 907 -19.96 -23.01 10.05
CA ASP A 907 -20.03 -22.01 8.98
C ASP A 907 -20.71 -20.71 9.44
N CYS A 908 -21.66 -20.78 10.36
CA CYS A 908 -22.30 -19.60 10.94
C CYS A 908 -21.32 -18.65 11.66
N PHE A 909 -20.20 -19.17 12.21
CA PHE A 909 -19.14 -18.31 12.76
C PHE A 909 -18.47 -17.46 11.67
N LEU A 910 -18.30 -18.03 10.47
CA LEU A 910 -17.77 -17.32 9.32
C LEU A 910 -18.74 -16.24 8.83
N THR A 911 -20.04 -16.53 8.79
CA THR A 911 -21.06 -15.51 8.50
C THR A 911 -21.00 -14.35 9.50
N ALA A 912 -20.85 -14.65 10.79
CA ALA A 912 -20.83 -13.66 11.86
C ALA A 912 -19.58 -12.76 11.86
N ILE A 913 -18.40 -13.30 11.55
CA ILE A 913 -17.12 -12.55 11.59
C ILE A 913 -16.63 -12.07 10.22
N GLY A 914 -16.97 -12.79 9.16
CA GLY A 914 -16.47 -12.57 7.80
C GLY A 914 -17.01 -11.31 7.15
N GLU A 915 -16.29 -10.79 6.17
CA GLU A 915 -16.72 -9.67 5.34
C GLU A 915 -17.51 -10.18 4.14
N ASP A 916 -18.58 -9.46 3.81
CA ASP A 916 -19.37 -9.72 2.61
C ASP A 916 -19.87 -8.38 2.07
N GLU A 917 -19.24 -7.93 0.97
CA GLU A 917 -19.55 -6.66 0.30
C GLU A 917 -20.99 -6.59 -0.21
N ASN A 918 -21.64 -7.74 -0.39
CA ASN A 918 -23.02 -7.82 -0.83
C ASN A 918 -24.01 -7.69 0.32
N SER A 919 -23.63 -7.89 1.58
CA SER A 919 -24.58 -7.84 2.70
C SER A 919 -24.24 -6.72 3.67
N LEU A 920 -24.09 -7.05 4.95
CA LEU A 920 -23.66 -6.14 5.99
C LEU A 920 -22.19 -5.77 5.77
N HIS A 921 -21.98 -4.63 5.13
CA HIS A 921 -20.68 -4.03 4.87
C HIS A 921 -20.71 -2.53 5.17
N LYS A 922 -19.54 -1.95 5.48
CA LYS A 922 -19.42 -0.51 5.76
C LYS A 922 -19.93 0.34 4.58
N ASP A 923 -19.62 -0.06 3.36
CA ASP A 923 -20.04 0.65 2.13
C ASP A 923 -21.55 0.57 1.88
N ASN A 924 -22.23 -0.39 2.50
CA ASN A 924 -23.69 -0.52 2.48
C ASN A 924 -24.32 0.16 3.71
N HIS A 925 -23.60 1.11 4.31
CA HIS A 925 -24.02 1.90 5.47
C HIS A 925 -24.29 1.08 6.74
N ALA A 926 -23.66 -0.08 6.89
CA ALA A 926 -23.72 -0.84 8.13
C ALA A 926 -22.91 -0.14 9.25
N LEU A 927 -23.43 -0.18 10.48
CA LEU A 927 -22.73 0.27 11.68
C LEU A 927 -21.67 -0.76 12.07
N VAL A 928 -20.39 -0.36 12.01
CA VAL A 928 -19.23 -1.22 12.28
C VAL A 928 -18.42 -0.69 13.45
N GLN A 929 -18.38 -1.44 14.56
CA GLN A 929 -17.50 -1.17 15.68
C GLN A 929 -16.08 -1.62 15.35
N VAL A 930 -15.08 -0.74 15.45
CA VAL A 930 -13.69 -0.99 15.02
C VAL A 930 -13.10 -2.32 15.51
N LEU A 931 -13.41 -2.75 16.73
CA LEU A 931 -12.86 -3.96 17.36
C LEU A 931 -13.83 -5.15 17.42
N TYR A 932 -14.88 -5.16 16.58
CA TYR A 932 -15.93 -6.17 16.68
C TYR A 932 -15.41 -7.60 16.42
N LYS A 933 -14.49 -7.77 15.47
CA LYS A 933 -13.91 -9.09 15.15
C LYS A 933 -13.08 -9.63 16.31
N GLN A 934 -12.24 -8.77 16.91
CA GLN A 934 -11.39 -9.11 18.05
C GLN A 934 -12.22 -9.45 19.28
N ARG A 935 -13.28 -8.69 19.55
CA ARG A 935 -14.17 -8.93 20.69
C ARG A 935 -15.03 -10.17 20.49
N PHE A 936 -15.49 -10.45 19.27
CA PHE A 936 -16.21 -11.69 18.95
C PHE A 936 -15.31 -12.93 19.05
N PHE A 937 -14.06 -12.82 18.59
CA PHE A 937 -13.03 -13.84 18.78
C PHE A 937 -12.79 -14.13 20.27
N ALA A 938 -12.52 -13.09 21.07
CA ALA A 938 -12.28 -13.23 22.51
C ALA A 938 -13.46 -13.85 23.27
N MET A 939 -14.69 -13.57 22.83
CA MET A 939 -15.92 -14.12 23.41
C MET A 939 -16.07 -15.64 23.19
N ASN A 940 -15.53 -16.18 22.09
CA ASN A 940 -15.80 -17.55 21.67
C ASN A 940 -14.58 -18.48 21.70
N VAL A 941 -13.36 -17.97 21.48
CA VAL A 941 -12.17 -18.82 21.31
C VAL A 941 -11.99 -19.79 22.47
N ARG A 942 -12.10 -19.34 23.73
CA ARG A 942 -11.94 -20.20 24.91
C ARG A 942 -13.06 -21.24 25.04
N LYS A 943 -14.31 -20.85 24.80
CA LYS A 943 -15.48 -21.76 24.81
C LYS A 943 -15.29 -22.92 23.82
N LEU A 944 -14.77 -22.61 22.62
CA LEU A 944 -14.48 -23.61 21.59
C LEU A 944 -13.29 -24.51 21.97
N MET A 945 -12.22 -23.93 22.52
CA MET A 945 -11.05 -24.69 22.98
C MET A 945 -11.41 -25.68 24.10
N ASP A 946 -12.18 -25.23 25.10
CA ASP A 946 -12.64 -26.08 26.20
C ASP A 946 -13.50 -27.23 25.67
N SER A 947 -14.38 -26.94 24.71
CA SER A 947 -15.27 -27.94 24.10
C SER A 947 -14.50 -29.08 23.37
N ILE A 948 -13.33 -28.79 22.79
CA ILE A 948 -12.48 -29.80 22.14
C ILE A 948 -11.86 -30.77 23.17
N THR A 949 -11.60 -30.29 24.39
CA THR A 949 -11.05 -31.13 25.45
C THR A 949 -12.10 -32.09 26.01
N THR A 950 -13.35 -31.64 26.13
CA THR A 950 -14.46 -32.43 26.67
C THR A 950 -15.06 -33.43 25.67
N THR A 951 -15.14 -33.08 24.39
CA THR A 951 -15.91 -33.85 23.39
C THR A 951 -15.03 -34.75 22.50
N SER A 952 -13.85 -35.12 23.00
CA SER A 952 -12.76 -35.74 22.22
C SER A 952 -13.05 -37.10 21.55
N HIS A 953 -14.22 -37.71 21.80
CA HIS A 953 -14.57 -39.06 21.33
C HIS A 953 -15.40 -39.09 20.02
N GLN A 954 -15.89 -37.96 19.52
CA GLN A 954 -16.70 -37.90 18.28
C GLN A 954 -15.99 -37.07 17.19
N PRO A 955 -15.43 -37.72 16.13
CA PRO A 955 -14.60 -37.05 15.13
C PRO A 955 -15.29 -35.89 14.39
N HIS A 956 -16.56 -36.03 14.00
CA HIS A 956 -17.29 -35.00 13.24
C HIS A 956 -17.56 -33.72 14.05
N ILE A 957 -17.84 -33.84 15.35
CA ILE A 957 -18.00 -32.70 16.27
C ILE A 957 -16.66 -31.98 16.43
N VAL A 958 -15.59 -32.73 16.69
CA VAL A 958 -14.25 -32.16 16.83
C VAL A 958 -13.85 -31.43 15.54
N GLY A 959 -14.10 -32.04 14.38
CA GLY A 959 -13.92 -31.41 13.08
C GLY A 959 -14.69 -30.09 12.93
N SER A 960 -15.98 -30.06 13.29
CA SER A 960 -16.81 -28.85 13.22
C SER A 960 -16.32 -27.73 14.14
N ILE A 961 -15.89 -28.04 15.38
CA ILE A 961 -15.33 -27.02 16.28
C ILE A 961 -14.03 -26.43 15.70
N LEU A 962 -13.23 -27.27 15.05
CA LEU A 962 -11.96 -26.87 14.43
C LEU A 962 -12.19 -26.00 13.19
N LEU A 963 -13.24 -26.29 12.41
CA LEU A 963 -13.70 -25.41 11.33
C LEU A 963 -14.14 -24.05 11.87
N ALA A 964 -14.90 -24.01 12.97
CA ALA A 964 -15.31 -22.77 13.62
C ALA A 964 -14.11 -21.94 14.11
N LEU A 965 -13.13 -22.57 14.75
CA LEU A 965 -11.89 -21.93 15.18
C LEU A 965 -11.09 -21.38 14.00
N SER A 966 -10.94 -22.17 12.93
CA SER A 966 -10.32 -21.72 11.68
C SER A 966 -11.02 -20.47 11.15
N ASN A 967 -12.35 -20.49 11.04
CA ASN A 967 -13.15 -19.36 10.58
C ASN A 967 -12.94 -18.09 11.43
N LEU A 968 -12.75 -18.23 12.75
CA LEU A 968 -12.43 -17.10 13.63
C LEU A 968 -11.00 -16.57 13.43
N ILE A 969 -10.00 -17.47 13.36
CA ILE A 969 -8.58 -17.10 13.26
C ILE A 969 -8.29 -16.34 11.95
N HIS A 970 -8.84 -16.81 10.82
CA HIS A 970 -8.58 -16.20 9.50
C HIS A 970 -9.22 -14.83 9.29
N ASN A 971 -10.07 -14.38 10.22
CA ASN A 971 -10.79 -13.11 10.10
C ASN A 971 -10.38 -12.09 11.17
N VAL A 972 -9.35 -12.36 11.98
CA VAL A 972 -8.81 -11.40 12.96
C VAL A 972 -7.39 -10.98 12.64
N PRO A 973 -6.95 -9.78 13.06
CA PRO A 973 -5.57 -9.35 12.88
C PRO A 973 -4.55 -10.26 13.57
N THR A 974 -3.37 -10.40 12.98
CA THR A 974 -2.21 -11.17 13.47
C THR A 974 -1.90 -10.91 14.95
N SER A 975 -1.97 -9.66 15.41
CA SER A 975 -1.69 -9.31 16.82
C SER A 975 -2.60 -10.02 17.83
N VAL A 976 -3.84 -10.32 17.44
CA VAL A 976 -4.79 -11.06 18.27
C VAL A 976 -4.44 -12.53 18.29
N ILE A 977 -4.08 -13.08 17.12
CA ILE A 977 -3.63 -14.47 16.99
C ILE A 977 -2.44 -14.69 17.91
N LEU A 978 -1.40 -13.84 17.82
CA LEU A 978 -0.17 -13.90 18.63
C LEU A 978 -0.44 -13.99 20.14
N SER A 979 -1.49 -13.31 20.63
CA SER A 979 -1.84 -13.36 22.06
C SER A 979 -2.36 -14.73 22.55
N GLU A 980 -2.84 -15.58 21.63
CA GLU A 980 -3.45 -16.88 21.93
C GLU A 980 -2.75 -18.05 21.20
N VAL A 981 -1.66 -17.83 20.45
CA VAL A 981 -0.93 -18.87 19.66
C VAL A 981 -0.60 -20.10 20.50
N LYS A 982 -0.13 -19.92 21.74
CA LYS A 982 0.24 -21.03 22.64
C LYS A 982 -0.93 -21.97 22.94
N ASN A 983 -2.16 -21.47 22.89
CA ASN A 983 -3.38 -22.23 23.13
C ASN A 983 -3.96 -22.79 21.82
N ILE A 984 -3.83 -22.05 20.71
CA ILE A 984 -4.31 -22.44 19.38
C ILE A 984 -3.46 -23.56 18.77
N PHE A 985 -2.14 -23.54 18.95
CA PHE A 985 -1.23 -24.46 18.26
C PHE A 985 -1.46 -25.95 18.59
N PRO A 986 -1.60 -26.36 19.87
CA PRO A 986 -1.91 -27.76 20.21
C PRO A 986 -3.18 -28.28 19.54
N ILE A 987 -4.13 -27.39 19.28
CA ILE A 987 -5.43 -27.70 18.68
C ILE A 987 -5.30 -27.91 17.17
N VAL A 988 -4.51 -27.07 16.49
CA VAL A 988 -4.16 -27.27 15.07
C VAL A 988 -3.38 -28.56 14.87
N LEU A 989 -2.42 -28.86 15.76
CA LEU A 989 -1.67 -30.11 15.72
C LEU A 989 -2.59 -31.33 15.94
N LYS A 990 -3.45 -31.29 16.97
CA LYS A 990 -4.44 -32.34 17.23
C LYS A 990 -5.35 -32.58 16.03
N PHE A 991 -5.77 -31.52 15.33
CA PHE A 991 -6.57 -31.68 14.12
C PHE A 991 -5.81 -32.38 13.00
N LEU A 992 -4.58 -31.97 12.75
CA LEU A 992 -3.71 -32.58 11.74
C LEU A 992 -3.38 -34.04 12.09
N GLU A 993 -3.35 -34.41 13.37
CA GLU A 993 -3.20 -35.79 13.83
C GLU A 993 -4.49 -36.62 13.67
N MET A 994 -5.67 -36.00 13.84
CA MET A 994 -6.97 -36.67 13.73
C MET A 994 -7.46 -36.90 12.30
N ARG A 995 -6.77 -36.36 11.28
CA ARG A 995 -7.08 -36.54 9.84
C ARG A 995 -7.40 -37.99 9.43
N PRO A 996 -6.66 -39.04 9.87
CA PRO A 996 -6.93 -40.42 9.47
C PRO A 996 -8.26 -40.95 10.02
N SER A 997 -8.71 -40.45 11.17
CA SER A 997 -9.94 -40.88 11.86
C SER A 997 -11.21 -40.16 11.37
N LEU A 998 -11.06 -39.07 10.62
CA LEU A 998 -12.19 -38.28 10.06
C LEU A 998 -12.76 -38.89 8.78
N ALA A 999 -12.08 -39.89 8.18
CA ALA A 999 -12.31 -40.43 6.84
C ALA A 999 -13.62 -41.22 6.62
N GLN A 1000 -14.63 -41.08 7.48
CA GLN A 1000 -15.92 -41.78 7.34
C GLN A 1000 -16.92 -41.03 6.44
N ASP A 1001 -16.78 -39.71 6.28
CA ASP A 1001 -17.54 -38.87 5.33
C ASP A 1001 -16.56 -38.06 4.44
N GLU A 1002 -16.52 -38.41 3.15
CA GLU A 1002 -15.40 -38.09 2.26
C GLU A 1002 -15.29 -36.59 1.93
N ALA A 1003 -16.41 -35.89 1.78
CA ALA A 1003 -16.44 -34.47 1.39
C ALA A 1003 -16.16 -33.54 2.58
N GLN A 1004 -16.70 -33.87 3.75
CA GLN A 1004 -16.47 -33.10 4.97
C GLN A 1004 -15.01 -33.18 5.42
N THR A 1005 -14.37 -34.34 5.24
CA THR A 1005 -12.96 -34.54 5.57
C THR A 1005 -12.02 -33.63 4.76
N GLU A 1006 -12.32 -33.37 3.49
CA GLU A 1006 -11.50 -32.52 2.63
C GLU A 1006 -11.47 -31.06 3.09
N GLU A 1007 -12.64 -30.47 3.33
CA GLU A 1007 -12.75 -29.08 3.78
C GLU A 1007 -12.08 -28.86 5.13
N LEU A 1008 -12.25 -29.84 6.03
CA LEU A 1008 -11.58 -29.86 7.31
C LEU A 1008 -10.05 -29.81 7.12
N ILE A 1009 -9.47 -30.75 6.37
CA ILE A 1009 -8.02 -30.76 6.10
C ILE A 1009 -7.55 -29.43 5.51
N TYR A 1010 -8.30 -28.87 4.56
CA TYR A 1010 -8.00 -27.58 3.95
C TYR A 1010 -7.98 -26.45 4.99
N ALA A 1011 -8.98 -26.38 5.87
CA ALA A 1011 -9.08 -25.37 6.92
C ALA A 1011 -7.89 -25.39 7.89
N ALA A 1012 -7.41 -26.56 8.30
CA ALA A 1012 -6.25 -26.62 9.19
C ALA A 1012 -4.92 -26.36 8.50
N ILE A 1013 -4.73 -26.78 7.26
CA ILE A 1013 -3.52 -26.40 6.52
C ILE A 1013 -3.52 -24.89 6.30
N LYS A 1014 -4.68 -24.29 6.00
CA LYS A 1014 -4.80 -22.83 5.90
C LYS A 1014 -4.44 -22.16 7.22
N THR A 1015 -4.96 -22.66 8.34
CA THR A 1015 -4.63 -22.17 9.69
C THR A 1015 -3.14 -22.29 9.98
N THR A 1016 -2.53 -23.42 9.60
CA THR A 1016 -1.09 -23.66 9.73
C THR A 1016 -0.29 -22.66 8.89
N LEU A 1017 -0.68 -22.42 7.63
CA LEU A 1017 -0.04 -21.43 6.76
C LEU A 1017 -0.12 -20.02 7.35
N THR A 1018 -1.29 -19.60 7.85
CA THR A 1018 -1.44 -18.30 8.52
C THR A 1018 -0.49 -18.21 9.71
N LEU A 1019 -0.45 -19.22 10.59
CA LEU A 1019 0.47 -19.23 11.74
C LEU A 1019 1.94 -19.23 11.32
N LEU A 1020 2.32 -19.96 10.26
CA LEU A 1020 3.69 -19.95 9.73
C LEU A 1020 4.08 -18.59 9.14
N THR A 1021 3.10 -17.83 8.62
CA THR A 1021 3.32 -16.49 8.08
C THR A 1021 3.45 -15.45 9.21
N ASP A 1022 2.60 -15.57 10.22
CA ASP A 1022 2.30 -14.51 11.17
C ASP A 1022 2.94 -14.70 12.56
N ALA A 1023 3.26 -15.94 12.95
CA ALA A 1023 3.78 -16.32 14.26
C ALA A 1023 5.11 -17.08 14.17
N LYS A 1024 6.02 -16.57 13.33
CA LYS A 1024 7.28 -17.25 12.95
C LYS A 1024 8.15 -17.66 14.15
N GLN A 1025 8.25 -16.80 15.17
CA GLN A 1025 9.08 -17.07 16.34
C GLN A 1025 8.52 -18.22 17.18
N GLU A 1026 7.20 -18.21 17.39
CA GLU A 1026 6.48 -19.23 18.15
C GLU A 1026 6.39 -20.56 17.38
N MET A 1027 6.29 -20.51 16.05
CA MET A 1027 6.17 -21.69 15.20
C MET A 1027 7.50 -22.41 14.95
N ALA A 1028 8.65 -21.74 15.16
CA ALA A 1028 9.98 -22.29 14.88
C ALA A 1028 10.23 -23.62 15.62
N VAL A 1029 9.85 -23.70 16.90
CA VAL A 1029 10.02 -24.90 17.73
C VAL A 1029 9.13 -26.07 17.32
N HIS A 1030 8.20 -25.86 16.40
CA HIS A 1030 7.20 -26.84 15.98
C HIS A 1030 7.40 -27.36 14.56
N LEU A 1031 8.37 -26.82 13.81
CA LEU A 1031 8.59 -27.18 12.41
C LEU A 1031 8.83 -28.69 12.21
N SER A 1032 9.52 -29.36 13.12
CA SER A 1032 9.79 -30.80 13.05
C SER A 1032 8.53 -31.66 13.14
N ALA A 1033 7.45 -31.17 13.78
CA ALA A 1033 6.17 -31.87 13.87
C ALA A 1033 5.26 -31.57 12.67
N ILE A 1034 5.33 -30.34 12.14
CA ILE A 1034 4.44 -29.86 11.07
C ILE A 1034 4.91 -30.33 9.68
N VAL A 1035 6.22 -30.29 9.42
CA VAL A 1035 6.78 -30.60 8.09
C VAL A 1035 6.38 -31.99 7.57
N PRO A 1036 6.46 -33.08 8.37
CA PRO A 1036 6.03 -34.40 7.90
C PRO A 1036 4.56 -34.43 7.48
N ILE A 1037 3.70 -33.74 8.23
CA ILE A 1037 2.26 -33.65 7.94
C ILE A 1037 2.03 -32.88 6.63
N LEU A 1038 2.69 -31.74 6.43
CA LEU A 1038 2.57 -30.96 5.19
C LEU A 1038 3.07 -31.73 3.95
N LEU A 1039 4.13 -32.54 4.10
CA LEU A 1039 4.63 -33.40 3.03
C LEU A 1039 3.65 -34.52 2.68
N GLU A 1040 2.93 -35.05 3.67
CA GLU A 1040 1.87 -36.02 3.45
C GLU A 1040 0.66 -35.39 2.73
N THR A 1041 0.20 -34.22 3.19
CA THR A 1041 -0.94 -33.52 2.58
C THR A 1041 -0.62 -32.92 1.21
N ALA A 1042 0.65 -32.62 0.93
CA ALA A 1042 1.13 -32.27 -0.42
C ALA A 1042 0.95 -33.40 -1.44
N LYS A 1043 0.69 -34.63 -0.99
CA LYS A 1043 0.44 -35.83 -1.81
C LYS A 1043 -1.02 -36.28 -1.76
N TYR A 1044 -1.91 -35.45 -1.21
CA TYR A 1044 -3.32 -35.79 -1.06
C TYR A 1044 -4.01 -35.99 -2.42
N GLN A 1045 -4.43 -37.22 -2.72
CA GLN A 1045 -4.84 -37.65 -4.06
C GLN A 1045 -6.12 -36.98 -4.58
N ARG A 1046 -7.07 -36.69 -3.69
CA ARG A 1046 -8.43 -36.25 -4.04
C ARG A 1046 -8.51 -34.76 -4.38
N SER A 1047 -7.79 -33.92 -3.62
CA SER A 1047 -7.88 -32.46 -3.75
C SER A 1047 -6.62 -31.83 -4.32
N GLN A 1048 -6.76 -31.06 -5.40
CA GLN A 1048 -5.66 -30.21 -5.87
C GLN A 1048 -5.39 -29.05 -4.90
N ASN A 1049 -6.42 -28.50 -4.27
CA ASN A 1049 -6.31 -27.30 -3.43
C ASN A 1049 -5.50 -27.58 -2.16
N ILE A 1050 -5.76 -28.72 -1.50
CA ILE A 1050 -4.97 -29.18 -0.35
C ILE A 1050 -3.49 -29.34 -0.73
N ARG A 1051 -3.21 -29.96 -1.88
CA ARG A 1051 -1.83 -30.16 -2.34
C ARG A 1051 -1.11 -28.84 -2.56
N VAL A 1052 -1.74 -27.89 -3.27
CA VAL A 1052 -1.17 -26.55 -3.51
C VAL A 1052 -0.95 -25.81 -2.18
N LEU A 1053 -1.95 -25.78 -1.30
CA LEU A 1053 -1.86 -25.06 -0.02
C LEU A 1053 -0.77 -25.64 0.90
N SER A 1054 -0.60 -26.96 0.89
CA SER A 1054 0.49 -27.64 1.62
C SER A 1054 1.87 -27.23 1.09
N LEU A 1055 2.01 -27.11 -0.24
CA LEU A 1055 3.24 -26.68 -0.88
C LEU A 1055 3.54 -25.19 -0.61
N GLU A 1056 2.51 -24.35 -0.55
CA GLU A 1056 2.62 -22.95 -0.13
C GLU A 1056 3.05 -22.83 1.33
N ALA A 1057 2.48 -23.62 2.24
CA ALA A 1057 2.91 -23.69 3.64
C ALA A 1057 4.37 -24.13 3.79
N LEU A 1058 4.80 -25.14 3.03
CA LEU A 1058 6.20 -25.55 2.98
C LEU A 1058 7.11 -24.46 2.41
N HIS A 1059 6.64 -23.69 1.43
CA HIS A 1059 7.40 -22.59 0.86
C HIS A 1059 7.54 -21.42 1.85
N GLU A 1060 6.49 -21.09 2.60
CA GLU A 1060 6.50 -20.01 3.58
C GLU A 1060 7.55 -20.20 4.68
N ILE A 1061 7.86 -21.45 5.05
CA ILE A 1061 8.96 -21.76 5.98
C ILE A 1061 10.32 -21.22 5.47
N THR A 1062 10.52 -21.09 4.15
CA THR A 1062 11.75 -20.51 3.59
C THR A 1062 11.83 -18.99 3.73
N ILE A 1063 10.73 -18.33 4.11
CA ILE A 1063 10.58 -16.88 4.15
C ILE A 1063 10.56 -16.44 5.61
N GLY A 1064 11.70 -15.99 6.13
CA GLY A 1064 11.77 -15.31 7.45
C GLY A 1064 11.97 -16.21 8.68
N PHE A 1065 12.08 -17.53 8.53
CA PHE A 1065 12.56 -18.40 9.62
C PHE A 1065 14.10 -18.41 9.69
N PRO A 1066 14.71 -18.54 10.88
CA PRO A 1066 16.17 -18.63 11.01
C PRO A 1066 16.75 -19.87 10.31
N TYR A 1067 17.88 -19.69 9.60
CA TYR A 1067 18.53 -20.77 8.84
C TYR A 1067 18.79 -22.04 9.67
N HIS A 1068 19.18 -21.90 10.94
CA HIS A 1068 19.51 -23.03 11.82
C HIS A 1068 18.31 -23.92 12.15
N GLU A 1069 17.09 -23.38 12.11
CA GLU A 1069 15.85 -24.14 12.33
C GLU A 1069 15.40 -24.90 11.07
N ILE A 1070 15.60 -24.30 9.89
CA ILE A 1070 15.16 -24.89 8.61
C ILE A 1070 16.17 -25.92 8.09
N PHE A 1071 17.47 -25.66 8.28
CA PHE A 1071 18.54 -26.46 7.68
C PHE A 1071 18.45 -27.97 7.98
N PRO A 1072 18.12 -28.42 9.20
CA PRO A 1072 17.93 -29.85 9.49
C PRO A 1072 16.84 -30.51 8.64
N LEU A 1073 15.77 -29.77 8.31
CA LEU A 1073 14.59 -30.26 7.59
C LEU A 1073 14.77 -30.23 6.05
N LYS A 1074 15.73 -29.44 5.55
CA LYS A 1074 15.96 -29.21 4.10
C LYS A 1074 16.02 -30.51 3.29
N LYS A 1075 16.77 -31.52 3.76
CA LYS A 1075 16.95 -32.78 3.02
C LYS A 1075 15.66 -33.59 2.93
N GLU A 1076 14.89 -33.62 4.01
CA GLU A 1076 13.60 -34.31 4.07
C GLU A 1076 12.59 -33.66 3.14
N ILE A 1077 12.48 -32.32 3.18
CA ILE A 1077 11.56 -31.56 2.33
C ILE A 1077 11.88 -31.77 0.85
N ILE A 1078 13.15 -31.60 0.44
CA ILE A 1078 13.54 -31.73 -0.97
C ILE A 1078 13.22 -33.12 -1.53
N ARG A 1079 13.40 -34.19 -0.73
CA ARG A 1079 13.03 -35.55 -1.10
C ARG A 1079 11.52 -35.74 -1.11
N GLY A 1080 10.83 -35.24 -0.10
CA GLY A 1080 9.38 -35.35 0.03
C GLY A 1080 8.62 -34.70 -1.13
N LEU A 1081 9.16 -33.63 -1.71
CA LEU A 1081 8.58 -32.89 -2.84
C LEU A 1081 8.73 -33.57 -4.22
N GLU A 1082 9.53 -34.63 -4.35
CA GLU A 1082 9.82 -35.25 -5.66
C GLU A 1082 8.56 -35.74 -6.39
N SER A 1083 7.65 -36.41 -5.68
CA SER A 1083 6.39 -36.88 -6.26
C SER A 1083 5.45 -35.74 -6.68
N CYS A 1084 5.57 -34.55 -6.09
CA CYS A 1084 4.73 -33.40 -6.41
C CYS A 1084 5.19 -32.67 -7.69
N LEU A 1085 6.43 -32.89 -8.14
CA LEU A 1085 6.94 -32.34 -9.40
C LEU A 1085 6.33 -33.04 -10.62
N ASP A 1086 5.97 -34.31 -10.47
CA ASP A 1086 5.31 -35.12 -11.50
C ASP A 1086 3.80 -35.25 -11.27
N ASP A 1087 3.22 -34.27 -10.56
CA ASP A 1087 1.79 -34.27 -10.26
C ASP A 1087 0.95 -34.12 -11.53
N LYS A 1088 -0.20 -34.80 -11.64
CA LYS A 1088 -1.11 -34.72 -12.80
C LYS A 1088 -1.59 -33.30 -13.14
N LYS A 1089 -1.63 -32.35 -12.18
CA LYS A 1089 -2.14 -30.98 -12.41
C LYS A 1089 -1.02 -29.92 -12.47
N ARG A 1090 -1.05 -29.07 -13.51
CA ARG A 1090 -0.04 -28.01 -13.76
C ARG A 1090 0.15 -27.03 -12.60
N ARG A 1091 -0.92 -26.65 -11.89
CA ARG A 1091 -0.86 -25.73 -10.74
C ARG A 1091 -0.03 -26.32 -9.59
N VAL A 1092 -0.18 -27.61 -9.30
CA VAL A 1092 0.58 -28.31 -8.26
C VAL A 1092 2.05 -28.38 -8.64
N ARG A 1093 2.37 -28.76 -9.89
CA ARG A 1093 3.75 -28.80 -10.39
C ARG A 1093 4.45 -27.44 -10.27
N ARG A 1094 3.76 -26.34 -10.64
CA ARG A 1094 4.30 -24.97 -10.48
C ARG A 1094 4.58 -24.61 -9.03
N ALA A 1095 3.66 -24.89 -8.11
CA ALA A 1095 3.85 -24.65 -6.68
C ALA A 1095 5.02 -25.48 -6.12
N ALA A 1096 5.11 -26.75 -6.51
CA ALA A 1096 6.19 -27.66 -6.10
C ALA A 1096 7.56 -27.19 -6.61
N VAL A 1097 7.67 -26.76 -7.86
CA VAL A 1097 8.91 -26.19 -8.43
C VAL A 1097 9.32 -24.93 -7.67
N LYS A 1098 8.38 -24.00 -7.44
CA LYS A 1098 8.66 -22.76 -6.70
C LYS A 1098 9.17 -23.06 -5.29
N CYS A 1099 8.47 -23.93 -4.56
CA CYS A 1099 8.83 -24.36 -3.22
C CYS A 1099 10.22 -25.01 -3.19
N ARG A 1100 10.46 -26.03 -4.03
CA ARG A 1100 11.74 -26.78 -4.08
C ARG A 1100 12.92 -25.87 -4.45
N ASN A 1101 12.75 -24.96 -5.40
CA ASN A 1101 13.80 -24.02 -5.81
C ASN A 1101 14.21 -23.10 -4.65
N ALA A 1102 13.26 -22.61 -3.85
CA ALA A 1102 13.56 -21.79 -2.67
C ALA A 1102 14.48 -22.54 -1.69
N TYR A 1103 14.20 -23.82 -1.42
CA TYR A 1103 15.07 -24.66 -0.59
C TYR A 1103 16.45 -24.93 -1.20
N PHE A 1104 16.56 -25.06 -2.53
CA PHE A 1104 17.85 -25.23 -3.21
C PHE A 1104 18.74 -23.99 -3.09
N VAL A 1105 18.17 -22.80 -3.34
CA VAL A 1105 18.88 -21.51 -3.32
C VAL A 1105 19.20 -21.06 -1.89
N MET A 1106 18.52 -21.63 -0.88
CA MET A 1106 18.79 -21.35 0.54
C MET A 1106 20.26 -21.64 0.88
N SER A 1107 21.02 -20.57 1.08
CA SER A 1107 22.42 -20.53 1.45
C SER A 1107 22.58 -19.87 2.82
N LYS A 1108 23.74 -20.07 3.44
CA LYS A 1108 24.06 -19.51 4.75
C LYS A 1108 24.48 -18.06 4.53
N ASN A 1109 23.53 -17.12 4.57
CA ASN A 1109 23.85 -15.69 4.68
C ASN A 1109 24.33 -15.39 6.10
#